data_AF-A0AA36I0W3-F1
#
_entry.id   AF-A0AA36I0W3-F1
#
_cell.length_a   1.000
_cell.length_b   1.000
_cell.length_c   1.000
_cell.angle_alpha   90.00
_cell.angle_beta   90.00
_cell.angle_gamma   90.00
#
_symmetry.space_group_name_H-M   'P 1'
#
loop_
_entity.id
_entity.type
_entity.pdbx_description
1 polymer ?
#
loop_
_entity_poly.entity_id
_entity_poly.type
_entity_poly.pdbx_seq_one_letter_code
_entity_poly.pdbx_strand_id
1 'polypeptide(L)'
;MDSDDLAAFLVAGPRGSGKSFLCTVLAHLLKGQCVSQDEAISSQGLSKELLFLQLVQSKAARPSIRHLFIDLASASHTAVAEAVFAGFKARKSGSVKLAAINLTDKEDLTGELCFSRIMKRSLRHIGIIPQAAHIRAVLETARAEPQLQDMEFDVTADLDMRMSPTSMAANALQQLLPVTGQTSLPAISSEKLCQAVAMAEACEQDFAKRWVTLYWVVELEPSVDLWGLEALADFLAQAKHAVQTQHPGVVQAVEPHVTLSWEECNPQLEKCEGEDMAMTVHSLCYDVLLGLIALKVSLDHASLCQNPHPHITVAKLPGVAAKQSNDLLLRESRGDTRITTLELPSPVEVKGTIQRRLDCESMAAATAALATTLPRGNPLCEFGLVATPFAFDVWAEVNSEITISACLADLGALVSQPLLHCKWPPPLRGKLWLTFHEKPLSARSISLLDTLESKGSVSAVHVAIAYFYSSENILQKTESKMQRDLEERLSGRVAAALLHARQAPLLQRRLGQTRSFCLRCFTAGAGADLPTLQKALAAVITASLGWVLDDQAELKLNAYFQDDWILLGFKALPAECSLQACQEHSPAGDGCASPELVSASNASVMQALGAALPPASESQGLVKIDGGFLQGGGQIVLCAATYAALLGAAVDIDHVRGCCSDAGLKQRHIAVLEGLRKLAGGSIHAEIEGTVVAFRPGGGEVAVRASTCQWPLHCCELLSQGTVASISGAAYSSAGIPKNVLGRMMKGQLRKREAGAELFLNERYPATPCHFNCKGGIPSAHGADACGLVVAITTTTGCCFGGGSMGRPGVAAEVIGEEAARAAVRSLQGGGAADERLEEQLVVFMAIAKGTSRLRLGKAAQSLPLQSALWLAECFGATVRVVQQGENHTLEMDGIGDRLT
;
A
#
# COMPACT_ATOMS: atom_id res chain seq x y z
N MET A 1 -16.04 47.98 10.57
CA MET A 1 -16.54 47.81 9.20
C MET A 1 -17.63 46.78 9.29
N ASP A 2 -18.85 47.30 9.37
CA ASP A 2 -20.11 46.59 9.67
C ASP A 2 -20.79 46.15 8.38
N SER A 3 -20.21 45.20 7.64
CA SER A 3 -20.98 44.43 6.67
C SER A 3 -21.29 43.08 7.29
N ASP A 4 -22.58 42.77 7.44
CA ASP A 4 -23.05 41.46 7.92
C ASP A 4 -22.85 40.32 6.90
N ASP A 5 -22.19 40.62 5.78
CA ASP A 5 -21.94 39.72 4.67
C ASP A 5 -21.03 38.55 5.07
N LEU A 6 -21.48 37.34 4.74
CA LEU A 6 -20.76 36.08 4.92
C LEU A 6 -20.23 35.66 3.55
N ALA A 7 -18.96 35.27 3.46
CA ALA A 7 -18.36 34.86 2.18
C ALA A 7 -17.70 33.49 2.27
N ALA A 8 -17.95 32.66 1.26
CA ALA A 8 -17.27 31.39 1.06
C ALA A 8 -16.49 31.39 -0.26
N PHE A 9 -15.24 30.93 -0.21
CA PHE A 9 -14.30 30.93 -1.33
C PHE A 9 -13.95 29.47 -1.66
N LEU A 10 -14.43 28.99 -2.81
CA LEU A 10 -14.14 27.66 -3.32
C LEU A 10 -12.87 27.75 -4.17
N VAL A 11 -11.83 27.00 -3.81
CA VAL A 11 -10.52 27.04 -4.47
C VAL A 11 -10.27 25.70 -5.17
N ALA A 12 -10.20 25.73 -6.49
CA ALA A 12 -10.02 24.55 -7.34
C ALA A 12 -8.77 24.65 -8.21
N GLY A 13 -8.28 23.49 -8.66
CA GLY A 13 -7.09 23.35 -9.51
C GLY A 13 -6.31 22.08 -9.16
N PRO A 14 -5.39 21.62 -10.00
CA PRO A 14 -4.78 20.29 -9.89
C PRO A 14 -3.99 20.08 -8.59
N ARG A 15 -3.78 18.82 -8.19
CA ARG A 15 -2.87 18.49 -7.06
C ARG A 15 -1.48 19.10 -7.29
N GLY A 16 -0.95 19.79 -6.27
CA GLY A 16 0.33 20.49 -6.35
C GLY A 16 0.29 21.90 -6.97
N SER A 17 -0.89 22.42 -7.33
CA SER A 17 -1.05 23.78 -7.89
C SER A 17 -0.83 24.90 -6.86
N GLY A 18 -1.00 24.62 -5.57
CA GLY A 18 -0.88 25.59 -4.48
C GLY A 18 -2.20 26.03 -3.85
N LYS A 19 -3.30 25.27 -4.02
CA LYS A 19 -4.61 25.57 -3.42
C LYS A 19 -4.54 25.77 -1.91
N SER A 20 -4.06 24.78 -1.18
CA SER A 20 -3.99 24.79 0.30
C SER A 20 -3.12 25.94 0.81
N PHE A 21 -2.01 26.21 0.11
CA PHE A 21 -1.16 27.37 0.35
C PHE A 21 -1.95 28.67 0.25
N LEU A 22 -2.63 28.89 -0.88
CA LEU A 22 -3.39 30.10 -1.13
C LEU A 22 -4.54 30.28 -0.12
N CYS A 23 -5.29 29.21 0.18
CA CYS A 23 -6.32 29.23 1.21
C CYS A 23 -5.76 29.71 2.55
N THR A 24 -4.59 29.19 2.95
CA THR A 24 -3.93 29.53 4.22
C THR A 24 -3.52 31.00 4.27
N VAL A 25 -2.92 31.52 3.19
CA VAL A 25 -2.54 32.94 3.09
C VAL A 25 -3.78 33.84 3.19
N LEU A 26 -4.82 33.56 2.39
CA LEU A 26 -6.03 34.37 2.34
C LEU A 26 -6.81 34.33 3.65
N ALA A 27 -6.91 33.17 4.30
CA ALA A 27 -7.54 33.04 5.60
C ALA A 27 -6.83 33.86 6.67
N HIS A 28 -5.49 33.90 6.66
CA HIS A 28 -4.73 34.75 7.58
C HIS A 28 -5.02 36.24 7.34
N LEU A 29 -4.96 36.68 6.08
CA LEU A 29 -5.14 38.10 5.72
C LEU A 29 -6.57 38.59 5.97
N LEU A 30 -7.58 37.76 5.71
CA LEU A 30 -9.00 38.10 5.82
C LEU A 30 -9.63 37.64 7.14
N LYS A 31 -8.82 37.17 8.10
CA LYS A 31 -9.29 36.62 9.39
C LYS A 31 -10.37 35.54 9.22
N GLY A 32 -10.19 34.70 8.21
CA GLY A 32 -11.07 33.59 7.86
C GLY A 32 -10.59 32.25 8.41
N GLN A 33 -11.22 31.17 7.96
CA GLN A 33 -10.79 29.79 8.22
C GLN A 33 -10.73 28.98 6.94
N CYS A 34 -9.83 27.98 6.92
CA CYS A 34 -9.73 27.02 5.83
C CYS A 34 -10.38 25.68 6.19
N VAL A 35 -10.93 25.00 5.19
CA VAL A 35 -11.32 23.58 5.22
C VAL A 35 -10.70 22.95 3.98
N SER A 36 -9.98 21.84 4.13
CA SER A 36 -9.46 21.10 2.97
C SER A 36 -10.13 19.74 2.83
N GLN A 37 -10.45 19.37 1.59
CA GLN A 37 -11.04 18.07 1.28
C GLN A 37 -10.14 16.89 1.68
N ASP A 38 -8.83 17.12 1.73
CA ASP A 38 -7.87 16.12 2.17
C ASP A 38 -7.88 15.89 3.69
N GLU A 39 -8.57 16.73 4.47
CA GLU A 39 -8.79 16.49 5.91
C GLU A 39 -9.89 15.45 6.20
N ALA A 40 -10.69 15.07 5.21
CA ALA A 40 -11.75 14.06 5.38
C ALA A 40 -11.22 12.66 5.02
N ILE A 41 -11.33 11.72 5.97
CA ILE A 41 -10.83 10.35 5.81
C ILE A 41 -12.00 9.39 5.61
N SER A 42 -12.00 8.62 4.50
CA SER A 42 -13.02 7.60 4.25
C SER A 42 -13.02 6.57 5.35
N SER A 43 -14.19 6.23 5.88
CA SER A 43 -14.33 5.30 6.99
C SER A 43 -15.61 4.49 6.82
N GLN A 44 -15.62 3.28 7.39
CA GLN A 44 -16.63 2.23 7.11
C GLN A 44 -18.07 2.78 7.16
N GLY A 45 -18.66 2.99 5.98
CA GLY A 45 -20.08 3.36 5.80
C GLY A 45 -20.36 4.79 5.31
N LEU A 46 -19.40 5.72 5.33
CA LEU A 46 -19.61 7.11 4.84
C LEU A 46 -18.56 7.49 3.79
N SER A 47 -18.99 8.15 2.71
CA SER A 47 -18.07 8.60 1.65
C SER A 47 -17.19 9.76 2.15
N LYS A 48 -15.94 9.84 1.66
CA LYS A 48 -15.01 10.96 1.95
C LYS A 48 -15.65 12.32 1.64
N GLU A 49 -16.47 12.36 0.59
CA GLU A 49 -17.22 13.54 0.19
C GLU A 49 -18.24 13.96 1.26
N LEU A 50 -19.06 13.05 1.77
CA LEU A 50 -20.08 13.37 2.78
C LEU A 50 -19.48 13.92 4.08
N LEU A 51 -18.35 13.37 4.50
CA LEU A 51 -17.61 13.82 5.69
C LEU A 51 -17.01 15.21 5.52
N PHE A 52 -16.47 15.48 4.33
CA PHE A 52 -16.00 16.81 3.96
C PHE A 52 -17.13 17.84 3.99
N LEU A 53 -18.32 17.50 3.46
CA LEU A 53 -19.49 18.37 3.47
C LEU A 53 -19.95 18.70 4.91
N GLN A 54 -19.94 17.73 5.82
CA GLN A 54 -20.25 17.96 7.23
C GLN A 54 -19.26 18.91 7.90
N LEU A 55 -17.96 18.78 7.61
CA LEU A 55 -16.93 19.68 8.14
C LEU A 55 -17.13 21.11 7.61
N VAL A 56 -17.41 21.27 6.32
CA VAL A 56 -17.74 22.56 5.70
C VAL A 56 -18.96 23.19 6.37
N GLN A 57 -20.05 22.42 6.54
CA GLN A 57 -21.28 22.89 7.19
C GLN A 57 -21.03 23.31 8.65
N SER A 58 -20.30 22.49 9.42
CA SER A 58 -19.96 22.77 10.82
C SER A 58 -19.14 24.06 10.97
N LYS A 59 -18.15 24.29 10.09
CA LYS A 59 -17.37 25.53 10.07
C LYS A 59 -18.23 26.73 9.65
N ALA A 60 -19.05 26.60 8.61
CA ALA A 60 -19.93 27.67 8.15
C ALA A 60 -20.92 28.10 9.25
N ALA A 61 -21.43 27.16 10.06
CA ALA A 61 -22.33 27.45 11.17
C ALA A 61 -21.71 28.25 12.35
N ARG A 62 -20.39 28.49 12.36
CA ARG A 62 -19.70 29.17 13.47
C ARG A 62 -19.91 30.69 13.48
N PRO A 63 -20.53 31.31 14.53
CA PRO A 63 -20.79 32.75 14.60
C PRO A 63 -19.57 33.66 14.43
N SER A 64 -18.38 33.18 14.80
CA SER A 64 -17.11 33.91 14.67
C SER A 64 -16.51 33.91 13.26
N ILE A 65 -16.95 33.02 12.37
CA ILE A 65 -16.39 32.87 11.02
C ILE A 65 -17.19 33.73 10.05
N ARG A 66 -16.54 34.69 9.39
CA ARG A 66 -17.15 35.52 8.33
C ARG A 66 -16.66 35.16 6.93
N HIS A 67 -15.40 34.71 6.81
CA HIS A 67 -14.78 34.25 5.57
C HIS A 67 -14.38 32.77 5.69
N LEU A 68 -14.88 31.92 4.81
CA LEU A 68 -14.57 30.48 4.77
C LEU A 68 -13.87 30.12 3.45
N PHE A 69 -12.67 29.57 3.52
CA PHE A 69 -11.89 29.12 2.36
C PHE A 69 -11.95 27.60 2.27
N ILE A 70 -12.32 27.08 1.11
CA ILE A 70 -12.57 25.66 0.88
C ILE A 70 -11.63 25.17 -0.22
N ASP A 71 -10.65 24.35 0.17
CA ASP A 71 -9.69 23.72 -0.72
C ASP A 71 -10.31 22.44 -1.32
N LEU A 72 -10.68 22.51 -2.59
CA LEU A 72 -11.39 21.49 -3.34
C LEU A 72 -10.45 20.65 -4.19
N ALA A 73 -10.66 19.33 -4.19
CA ALA A 73 -9.97 18.39 -5.05
C ALA A 73 -10.91 17.72 -6.07
N SER A 74 -11.99 17.08 -5.59
CA SER A 74 -12.88 16.26 -6.44
C SER A 74 -14.35 16.21 -6.00
N ALA A 75 -14.71 16.88 -4.89
CA ALA A 75 -16.09 16.90 -4.41
C ALA A 75 -17.00 17.71 -5.35
N SER A 76 -18.29 17.36 -5.38
CA SER A 76 -19.31 18.11 -6.12
C SER A 76 -19.38 19.56 -5.64
N HIS A 77 -19.15 20.49 -6.57
CA HIS A 77 -19.23 21.93 -6.28
C HIS A 77 -20.60 22.33 -5.73
N THR A 78 -21.68 21.72 -6.25
CA THR A 78 -23.06 21.96 -5.82
C THR A 78 -23.28 21.51 -4.39
N ALA A 79 -22.83 20.30 -4.04
CA ALA A 79 -22.98 19.77 -2.69
C ALA A 79 -22.22 20.62 -1.65
N VAL A 80 -21.03 21.12 -2.01
CA VAL A 80 -20.23 22.00 -1.15
C VAL A 80 -20.93 23.34 -0.92
N ALA A 81 -21.49 23.94 -1.98
CA ALA A 81 -22.27 25.17 -1.85
C ALA A 81 -23.51 24.96 -0.96
N GLU A 82 -24.24 23.86 -1.14
CA GLU A 82 -25.39 23.50 -0.29
C GLU A 82 -24.98 23.35 1.18
N ALA A 83 -23.84 22.71 1.46
CA ALA A 83 -23.32 22.58 2.82
C ALA A 83 -22.95 23.93 3.46
N VAL A 84 -22.34 24.83 2.69
CA VAL A 84 -22.05 26.22 3.12
C VAL A 84 -23.35 26.95 3.44
N PHE A 85 -24.32 26.92 2.53
CA PHE A 85 -25.60 27.57 2.72
C PHE A 85 -26.36 27.01 3.92
N ALA A 86 -26.37 25.68 4.11
CA ALA A 86 -26.99 25.05 5.26
C ALA A 86 -26.35 25.51 6.58
N GLY A 87 -25.02 25.62 6.62
CA GLY A 87 -24.29 26.11 7.79
C GLY A 87 -24.57 27.60 8.08
N PHE A 88 -24.50 28.47 7.07
CA PHE A 88 -24.79 29.89 7.25
C PHE A 88 -26.26 30.17 7.55
N LYS A 89 -27.20 29.45 6.95
CA LYS A 89 -28.65 29.56 7.21
C LYS A 89 -28.99 29.29 8.68
N ALA A 90 -28.23 28.41 9.35
CA ALA A 90 -28.40 28.16 10.79
C ALA A 90 -28.17 29.40 11.67
N ARG A 91 -27.49 30.44 11.16
CA ARG A 91 -27.14 31.66 11.91
C ARG A 91 -28.21 32.75 11.87
N LYS A 92 -29.20 32.63 10.98
CA LYS A 92 -30.32 33.59 10.79
C LYS A 92 -29.86 35.06 10.59
N SER A 93 -28.67 35.33 10.03
CA SER A 93 -28.23 36.69 9.66
C SER A 93 -27.21 36.70 8.52
N GLY A 94 -27.17 37.81 7.76
CA GLY A 94 -26.18 38.09 6.71
C GLY A 94 -26.56 37.65 5.29
N SER A 95 -26.13 38.41 4.29
CA SER A 95 -26.16 37.96 2.89
C SER A 95 -24.97 37.02 2.64
N VAL A 96 -25.19 35.88 1.98
CA VAL A 96 -24.13 34.90 1.70
C VAL A 96 -23.63 35.12 0.28
N LYS A 97 -22.32 35.33 0.12
CA LYS A 97 -21.65 35.41 -1.17
C LYS A 97 -20.74 34.21 -1.39
N LEU A 98 -20.74 33.67 -2.61
CA LEU A 98 -19.92 32.56 -3.07
C LEU A 98 -18.93 33.06 -4.12
N ALA A 99 -17.64 32.77 -3.90
CA ALA A 99 -16.58 33.09 -4.84
C ALA A 99 -15.86 31.83 -5.29
N ALA A 100 -15.46 31.79 -6.57
CA ALA A 100 -14.65 30.73 -7.15
C ALA A 100 -13.22 31.23 -7.40
N ILE A 101 -12.21 30.42 -7.08
CA ILE A 101 -10.80 30.65 -7.41
C ILE A 101 -10.29 29.44 -8.19
N ASN A 102 -9.94 29.63 -9.46
CA ASN A 102 -9.34 28.57 -10.29
C ASN A 102 -7.83 28.81 -10.42
N LEU A 103 -7.02 27.82 -10.02
CA LEU A 103 -5.59 27.80 -10.30
C LEU A 103 -5.34 27.09 -11.63
N THR A 104 -4.85 27.86 -12.62
CA THR A 104 -4.66 27.39 -13.99
C THR A 104 -3.21 27.52 -14.44
N ASP A 105 -2.79 26.71 -15.41
CA ASP A 105 -1.51 26.88 -16.12
C ASP A 105 -1.83 27.34 -17.55
N LYS A 106 -1.34 28.51 -17.94
CA LYS A 106 -1.62 29.11 -19.25
C LYS A 106 -0.76 28.53 -20.39
N GLU A 107 0.26 27.72 -20.09
CA GLU A 107 1.19 27.15 -21.07
C GLU A 107 1.09 25.62 -21.23
N ASP A 108 0.06 24.98 -20.64
CA ASP A 108 -0.24 23.55 -20.81
C ASP A 108 0.86 22.58 -20.28
N LEU A 109 1.73 23.08 -19.40
CA LEU A 109 2.81 22.34 -18.72
C LEU A 109 2.40 21.82 -17.33
N THR A 110 1.09 21.80 -17.04
CA THR A 110 0.52 21.70 -15.69
C THR A 110 1.07 20.53 -14.88
N GLY A 111 1.26 19.38 -15.53
CA GLY A 111 1.77 18.19 -14.84
C GLY A 111 3.24 18.27 -14.45
N GLU A 112 4.09 18.95 -15.21
CA GLU A 112 5.53 19.04 -14.88
C GLU A 112 5.81 20.03 -13.77
N LEU A 113 5.12 21.17 -13.77
CA LEU A 113 5.24 22.18 -12.72
C LEU A 113 4.69 21.67 -11.39
N CYS A 114 3.50 21.07 -11.39
CA CYS A 114 2.93 20.43 -10.19
C CYS A 114 3.81 19.28 -9.70
N PHE A 115 4.33 18.44 -10.60
CA PHE A 115 5.28 17.38 -10.27
C PHE A 115 6.56 17.94 -9.62
N SER A 116 7.17 18.96 -10.23
CA SER A 116 8.36 19.63 -9.69
C SER A 116 8.12 20.24 -8.30
N ARG A 117 6.97 20.90 -8.09
CA ARG A 117 6.58 21.43 -6.76
C ARG A 117 6.37 20.34 -5.71
N ILE A 118 5.77 19.21 -6.11
CA ILE A 118 5.58 18.05 -5.22
C ILE A 118 6.92 17.39 -4.89
N MET A 119 7.78 17.18 -5.89
CA MET A 119 9.09 16.53 -5.70
C MET A 119 10.06 17.38 -4.87
N LYS A 120 10.06 18.70 -5.04
CA LYS A 120 10.87 19.62 -4.22
C LYS A 120 10.49 19.60 -2.74
N ARG A 121 9.28 19.14 -2.38
CA ARG A 121 8.81 19.01 -1.00
C ARG A 121 9.27 17.71 -0.32
N SER A 122 10.01 16.82 -1.01
CA SER A 122 10.42 15.47 -0.55
C SER A 122 9.22 14.53 -0.24
N LEU A 123 9.42 13.34 0.34
CA LEU A 123 8.45 12.25 0.59
C LEU A 123 7.27 12.60 1.55
N ARG A 124 6.82 13.85 1.54
CA ARG A 124 6.17 14.55 2.66
C ARG A 124 4.84 15.20 2.28
N HIS A 125 4.20 14.83 1.16
CA HIS A 125 2.92 15.40 0.71
C HIS A 125 1.73 14.50 1.07
N ILE A 126 0.63 15.12 1.54
CA ILE A 126 -0.64 14.58 2.11
C ILE A 126 -1.41 13.53 1.26
N GLY A 127 -0.89 13.12 0.11
CA GLY A 127 -1.58 12.14 -0.74
C GLY A 127 -0.71 11.49 -1.79
N ILE A 128 0.61 11.57 -1.65
CA ILE A 128 1.57 10.99 -2.59
C ILE A 128 2.73 10.43 -1.76
N ILE A 129 2.57 9.21 -1.25
CA ILE A 129 3.71 8.38 -0.83
C ILE A 129 4.20 7.67 -2.09
N PRO A 130 5.42 7.92 -2.57
CA PRO A 130 5.88 7.33 -3.81
C PRO A 130 7.00 6.31 -3.61
N GLN A 131 6.79 5.12 -4.15
CA GLN A 131 7.80 4.62 -5.07
C GLN A 131 7.77 5.57 -6.29
N ALA A 132 8.92 6.16 -6.63
CA ALA A 132 9.06 7.26 -7.59
C ALA A 132 8.50 7.00 -9.01
N ALA A 133 8.12 5.76 -9.33
CA ALA A 133 7.58 5.36 -10.64
C ALA A 133 6.11 5.76 -10.91
N HIS A 134 5.31 6.10 -9.88
CA HIS A 134 3.84 6.23 -10.04
C HIS A 134 3.27 7.66 -9.87
N ILE A 135 4.06 8.63 -9.42
CA ILE A 135 3.59 10.02 -9.22
C ILE A 135 3.10 10.63 -10.54
N ARG A 136 3.75 10.30 -11.66
CA ARG A 136 3.38 10.81 -12.98
C ARG A 136 1.97 10.37 -13.37
N ALA A 137 1.61 9.11 -13.12
CA ALA A 137 0.27 8.58 -13.38
C ALA A 137 -0.81 9.25 -12.50
N VAL A 138 -0.51 9.48 -11.21
CA VAL A 138 -1.43 10.19 -10.29
C VAL A 138 -1.67 11.63 -10.73
N LEU A 139 -0.61 12.32 -11.18
CA LEU A 139 -0.71 13.69 -11.70
C LEU A 139 -1.36 13.77 -13.07
N GLU A 140 -1.19 12.75 -13.92
CA GLU A 140 -1.88 12.63 -15.20
C GLU A 140 -3.40 12.44 -15.01
N THR A 141 -3.83 11.69 -13.98
CA THR A 141 -5.25 11.63 -13.59
C THR A 141 -5.78 12.94 -12.97
N ALA A 142 -4.93 13.71 -12.27
CA ALA A 142 -5.30 15.00 -11.67
C ALA A 142 -5.38 16.17 -12.68
N ARG A 143 -4.86 16.00 -13.92
CA ARG A 143 -5.04 16.97 -15.01
C ARG A 143 -6.51 17.13 -15.47
N ALA A 144 -7.39 16.23 -15.04
CA ALA A 144 -8.80 16.22 -15.40
C ALA A 144 -9.74 16.88 -14.36
N GLU A 145 -9.21 17.51 -13.30
CA GLU A 145 -10.02 18.17 -12.28
C GLU A 145 -10.83 19.35 -12.92
N PRO A 146 -12.17 19.37 -12.81
CA PRO A 146 -13.01 20.37 -13.46
C PRO A 146 -12.81 21.76 -12.85
N GLN A 147 -12.76 22.80 -13.70
CA GLN A 147 -12.77 24.20 -13.26
C GLN A 147 -14.14 24.55 -12.65
N LEU A 148 -14.19 25.51 -11.73
CA LEU A 148 -15.43 26.00 -11.12
C LEU A 148 -16.19 26.88 -12.13
N GLN A 149 -16.86 26.26 -13.11
CA GLN A 149 -17.60 26.96 -14.18
C GLN A 149 -19.08 26.54 -14.28
N ASP A 150 -19.46 25.41 -13.67
CA ASP A 150 -20.80 24.82 -13.80
C ASP A 150 -21.85 25.40 -12.81
N MET A 151 -21.51 26.47 -12.07
CA MET A 151 -22.37 27.10 -11.07
C MET A 151 -22.29 28.63 -11.12
N GLU A 152 -23.35 29.32 -10.69
CA GLU A 152 -23.34 30.77 -10.50
C GLU A 152 -22.55 31.15 -9.24
N PHE A 153 -21.49 31.93 -9.41
CA PHE A 153 -20.70 32.54 -8.35
C PHE A 153 -20.82 34.06 -8.44
N ASP A 154 -20.80 34.73 -7.28
CA ASP A 154 -20.83 36.21 -7.23
C ASP A 154 -19.56 36.81 -7.85
N VAL A 155 -18.42 36.12 -7.70
CA VAL A 155 -17.14 36.46 -8.32
C VAL A 155 -16.37 35.19 -8.66
N THR A 156 -15.70 35.21 -9.81
CA THR A 156 -14.76 34.16 -10.21
C THR A 156 -13.38 34.79 -10.43
N ALA A 157 -12.33 34.14 -9.92
CA ALA A 157 -10.95 34.58 -10.07
C ALA A 157 -10.11 33.46 -10.69
N ASP A 158 -9.54 33.74 -11.87
CA ASP A 158 -8.65 32.80 -12.56
C ASP A 158 -7.19 33.24 -12.37
N LEU A 159 -6.42 32.44 -11.64
CA LEU A 159 -5.05 32.75 -11.26
C LEU A 159 -4.08 31.83 -11.99
N ASP A 160 -2.98 32.41 -12.49
CA ASP A 160 -1.90 31.65 -13.09
C ASP A 160 -1.04 31.06 -11.98
N MET A 161 -1.01 29.73 -11.88
CA MET A 161 -0.30 29.02 -10.82
C MET A 161 1.23 29.20 -10.90
N ARG A 162 1.79 29.74 -11.99
CA ARG A 162 3.22 30.04 -12.16
C ARG A 162 3.67 31.31 -11.46
N MET A 163 2.73 32.16 -11.05
CA MET A 163 3.03 33.39 -10.30
C MET A 163 3.80 33.07 -9.02
N SER A 164 4.64 34.02 -8.57
CA SER A 164 5.25 33.93 -7.25
C SER A 164 4.16 33.86 -6.16
N PRO A 165 4.40 33.21 -5.01
CA PRO A 165 3.43 33.14 -3.91
C PRO A 165 2.82 34.50 -3.55
N THR A 166 3.67 35.52 -3.43
CA THR A 166 3.27 36.91 -3.12
C THR A 166 2.41 37.52 -4.22
N SER A 167 2.81 37.35 -5.48
CA SER A 167 2.04 37.87 -6.63
C SER A 167 0.70 37.16 -6.80
N MET A 168 0.64 35.86 -6.53
CA MET A 168 -0.58 35.05 -6.59
C MET A 168 -1.57 35.50 -5.53
N ALA A 169 -1.12 35.68 -4.29
CA ALA A 169 -1.96 36.17 -3.19
C ALA A 169 -2.46 37.60 -3.42
N ALA A 170 -1.60 38.50 -3.93
CA ALA A 170 -1.99 39.87 -4.28
C ALA A 170 -3.07 39.90 -5.39
N ASN A 171 -2.89 39.11 -6.45
CA ASN A 171 -3.83 39.03 -7.56
C ASN A 171 -5.17 38.41 -7.13
N ALA A 172 -5.13 37.36 -6.29
CA ALA A 172 -6.31 36.79 -5.69
C ALA A 172 -7.12 37.84 -4.91
N LEU A 173 -6.46 38.58 -4.02
CA LEU A 173 -7.14 39.61 -3.23
C LEU A 173 -7.75 40.71 -4.11
N GLN A 174 -7.04 41.15 -5.16
CA GLN A 174 -7.55 42.16 -6.09
C GLN A 174 -8.83 41.70 -6.81
N GLN A 175 -8.88 40.45 -7.26
CA GLN A 175 -10.05 39.92 -7.97
C GLN A 175 -11.22 39.62 -7.02
N LEU A 176 -10.94 39.30 -5.75
CA LEU A 176 -11.96 38.96 -4.74
C LEU A 176 -12.55 40.18 -4.00
N LEU A 177 -12.01 41.39 -4.21
CA LEU A 177 -12.50 42.64 -3.62
C LEU A 177 -14.02 42.85 -3.67
N PRO A 178 -14.73 42.54 -4.78
CA PRO A 178 -16.17 42.78 -4.84
C PRO A 178 -16.97 41.94 -3.84
N VAL A 179 -16.44 40.78 -3.44
CA VAL A 179 -17.11 39.84 -2.51
C VAL A 179 -16.90 40.23 -1.06
N THR A 180 -15.72 40.76 -0.71
CA THR A 180 -15.38 41.15 0.67
C THR A 180 -16.08 42.42 1.15
N GLY A 181 -16.91 43.05 0.29
CA GLY A 181 -17.60 44.30 0.59
C GLY A 181 -16.67 45.53 0.62
N GLN A 182 -15.44 45.38 0.12
CA GLN A 182 -14.42 46.43 0.15
C GLN A 182 -14.26 47.03 -1.25
N THR A 183 -14.49 48.34 -1.38
CA THR A 183 -14.34 49.09 -2.64
C THR A 183 -12.88 49.34 -3.06
N SER A 184 -11.92 49.03 -2.17
CA SER A 184 -10.48 49.03 -2.43
C SER A 184 -9.82 48.02 -1.49
N LEU A 185 -8.70 47.43 -1.91
CA LEU A 185 -7.84 46.66 -1.00
C LEU A 185 -7.62 47.52 0.25
N PRO A 186 -7.88 47.02 1.48
CA PRO A 186 -7.29 47.62 2.66
C PRO A 186 -5.80 47.74 2.34
N ALA A 187 -5.10 48.77 2.85
CA ALA A 187 -3.66 48.85 2.72
C ALA A 187 -3.00 47.67 3.47
N ILE A 188 -3.10 46.46 2.92
CA ILE A 188 -2.35 45.28 3.29
C ILE A 188 -0.96 45.65 2.82
N SER A 189 -0.14 46.10 3.78
CA SER A 189 1.23 46.43 3.49
C SER A 189 1.93 45.23 2.85
N SER A 190 2.88 45.50 1.97
CA SER A 190 3.76 44.47 1.40
C SER A 190 4.33 43.57 2.51
N GLU A 191 4.63 44.15 3.67
CA GLU A 191 5.09 43.44 4.88
C GLU A 191 4.08 42.42 5.41
N LYS A 192 2.79 42.78 5.57
CA LYS A 192 1.75 41.83 6.02
C LYS A 192 1.52 40.71 5.02
N LEU A 193 1.59 41.02 3.74
CA LEU A 193 1.47 40.03 2.67
C LEU A 193 2.64 39.04 2.72
N CYS A 194 3.88 39.54 2.83
CA CYS A 194 5.07 38.71 2.98
C CYS A 194 5.03 37.86 4.26
N GLN A 195 4.54 38.41 5.38
CA GLN A 195 4.39 37.67 6.63
C GLN A 195 3.37 36.52 6.49
N ALA A 196 2.23 36.76 5.84
CA ALA A 196 1.23 35.74 5.60
C ALA A 196 1.73 34.63 4.67
N VAL A 197 2.49 35.01 3.62
CA VAL A 197 3.19 34.08 2.72
C VAL A 197 4.20 33.25 3.49
N ALA A 198 5.08 33.87 4.27
CA ALA A 198 6.09 33.16 5.06
C ALA A 198 5.45 32.22 6.10
N MET A 199 4.34 32.63 6.71
CA MET A 199 3.56 31.78 7.61
C MET A 199 2.96 30.58 6.86
N ALA A 200 2.39 30.78 5.67
CA ALA A 200 1.85 29.70 4.87
C ALA A 200 2.95 28.75 4.34
N GLU A 201 4.12 29.27 3.98
CA GLU A 201 5.30 28.48 3.60
C GLU A 201 5.81 27.67 4.80
N ALA A 202 5.86 28.28 5.99
CA ALA A 202 6.20 27.57 7.23
C ALA A 202 5.16 26.50 7.57
N CYS A 203 3.86 26.79 7.42
CA CYS A 203 2.79 25.80 7.57
C CYS A 203 2.89 24.68 6.53
N GLU A 204 3.22 24.96 5.27
CA GLU A 204 3.45 23.92 4.26
C GLU A 204 4.69 23.08 4.57
N GLN A 205 5.76 23.69 5.08
CA GLN A 205 6.94 22.99 5.58
C GLN A 205 6.61 22.14 6.81
N ASP A 206 5.67 22.59 7.66
CA ASP A 206 5.18 21.86 8.82
C ASP A 206 4.22 20.73 8.42
N PHE A 207 3.36 20.93 7.41
CA PHE A 207 2.58 19.86 6.79
C PHE A 207 3.47 18.82 6.09
N ALA A 208 4.60 19.26 5.53
CA ALA A 208 5.63 18.38 5.02
C ALA A 208 6.30 17.57 6.15
N LYS A 209 6.56 18.19 7.31
CA LYS A 209 7.02 17.47 8.50
C LYS A 209 5.96 16.44 8.96
N ARG A 210 4.69 16.84 9.05
CA ARG A 210 3.56 16.09 9.65
C ARG A 210 3.21 14.72 9.05
N TRP A 211 3.67 14.39 7.85
CA TRP A 211 3.37 13.08 7.22
C TRP A 211 4.42 12.00 7.50
N VAL A 212 5.51 12.36 8.21
CA VAL A 212 6.51 11.42 8.74
C VAL A 212 7.02 11.84 10.13
N THR A 213 6.64 13.00 10.66
CA THR A 213 7.17 13.43 11.97
C THR A 213 6.58 12.60 13.08
N LEU A 214 7.50 11.92 13.73
CA LEU A 214 7.40 11.56 15.12
C LEU A 214 6.96 12.80 15.91
N TYR A 215 5.85 12.69 16.59
CA TYR A 215 5.43 13.63 17.61
C TYR A 215 5.50 12.92 18.96
N TRP A 216 5.81 13.68 19.99
CA TRP A 216 5.93 13.15 21.33
C TRP A 216 4.56 13.01 21.96
N VAL A 217 4.33 11.86 22.60
CA VAL A 217 3.10 11.55 23.31
C VAL A 217 3.40 10.96 24.68
N VAL A 218 2.40 11.02 25.54
CA VAL A 218 2.23 10.07 26.64
C VAL A 218 1.20 9.05 26.17
N GLU A 219 1.62 7.81 25.96
CA GLU A 219 0.73 6.70 25.61
C GLU A 219 0.26 6.01 26.87
N LEU A 220 -1.07 5.84 27.01
CA LEU A 220 -1.63 5.20 28.20
C LEU A 220 -1.22 3.72 28.26
N GLU A 221 -1.06 3.19 29.47
CA GLU A 221 -0.76 1.76 29.65
C GLU A 221 -1.83 0.87 29.00
N PRO A 222 -1.46 -0.24 28.32
CA PRO A 222 -2.41 -1.12 27.63
C PRO A 222 -3.54 -1.68 28.51
N SER A 223 -3.32 -1.74 29.82
CA SER A 223 -4.29 -2.17 30.83
C SER A 223 -5.35 -1.13 31.17
N VAL A 224 -5.19 0.13 30.73
CA VAL A 224 -6.09 1.24 31.06
C VAL A 224 -7.23 1.30 30.04
N ASP A 225 -8.38 0.70 30.37
CA ASP A 225 -9.61 0.89 29.62
C ASP A 225 -10.37 2.13 30.13
N LEU A 226 -10.23 3.25 29.42
CA LEU A 226 -10.94 4.50 29.76
C LEU A 226 -12.46 4.35 29.78
N TRP A 227 -13.04 3.46 28.96
CA TRP A 227 -14.49 3.23 28.91
C TRP A 227 -14.98 2.34 30.06
N GLY A 228 -14.08 1.53 30.62
CA GLY A 228 -14.33 0.66 31.77
C GLY A 228 -14.08 1.34 33.13
N LEU A 229 -13.48 2.53 33.18
CA LEU A 229 -13.31 3.28 34.42
C LEU A 229 -14.66 3.78 34.93
N GLU A 230 -15.10 3.27 36.09
CA GLU A 230 -16.40 3.58 36.71
C GLU A 230 -16.65 5.10 36.84
N ALA A 231 -15.60 5.87 37.14
CA ALA A 231 -15.66 7.33 37.24
C ALA A 231 -15.90 8.07 35.91
N LEU A 232 -15.65 7.43 34.76
CA LEU A 232 -15.76 8.02 33.42
C LEU A 232 -16.88 7.39 32.56
N ALA A 233 -17.26 6.15 32.85
CA ALA A 233 -18.13 5.34 31.98
C ALA A 233 -19.45 6.03 31.64
N ASP A 234 -20.16 6.57 32.65
CA ASP A 234 -21.45 7.23 32.47
C ASP A 234 -21.33 8.53 31.66
N PHE A 235 -20.29 9.32 31.91
CA PHE A 235 -20.02 10.57 31.19
C PHE A 235 -19.70 10.32 29.71
N LEU A 236 -18.88 9.29 29.44
CA LEU A 236 -18.53 8.86 28.09
C LEU A 236 -19.76 8.30 27.35
N ALA A 237 -20.61 7.52 28.03
CA ALA A 237 -21.85 7.02 27.47
C ALA A 237 -22.83 8.15 27.13
N GLN A 238 -22.97 9.14 28.02
CA GLN A 238 -23.78 10.33 27.78
C GLN A 238 -23.31 11.13 26.56
N ALA A 239 -22.01 11.44 26.49
CA ALA A 239 -21.44 12.18 25.37
C ALA A 239 -21.58 11.42 24.04
N LYS A 240 -21.32 10.11 24.06
CA LYS A 240 -21.51 9.23 22.89
C LYS A 240 -22.97 9.24 22.41
N HIS A 241 -23.92 9.10 23.33
CA HIS A 241 -25.34 9.11 23.00
C HIS A 241 -25.78 10.46 22.40
N ALA A 242 -25.30 11.58 22.95
CA ALA A 242 -25.60 12.91 22.42
C ALA A 242 -25.10 13.08 20.97
N VAL A 243 -23.88 12.63 20.67
CA VAL A 243 -23.33 12.67 19.31
C VAL A 243 -24.13 11.75 18.36
N GLN A 244 -24.45 10.52 18.79
CA GLN A 244 -25.19 9.55 17.98
C GLN A 244 -26.65 9.94 17.72
N THR A 245 -27.27 10.72 18.60
CA THR A 245 -28.64 11.21 18.39
C THR A 245 -28.70 12.17 17.19
N GLN A 246 -27.66 12.97 16.99
CA GLN A 246 -27.56 13.91 15.87
C GLN A 246 -27.04 13.24 14.59
N HIS A 247 -26.24 12.19 14.72
CA HIS A 247 -25.56 11.52 13.61
C HIS A 247 -25.84 10.01 13.61
N PRO A 248 -26.46 9.43 12.57
CA PRO A 248 -26.78 8.00 12.51
C PRO A 248 -25.55 7.07 12.37
N GLY A 249 -24.33 7.61 12.41
CA GLY A 249 -23.07 6.87 12.31
C GLY A 249 -22.55 6.35 13.66
N VAL A 250 -21.70 5.32 13.61
CA VAL A 250 -21.04 4.77 14.80
C VAL A 250 -19.89 5.69 15.22
N VAL A 251 -19.95 6.28 16.41
CA VAL A 251 -18.82 6.98 17.03
C VAL A 251 -17.71 5.96 17.32
N GLN A 252 -16.52 6.21 16.78
CA GLN A 252 -15.36 5.32 16.90
C GLN A 252 -14.50 5.76 18.07
N ALA A 253 -14.07 4.79 18.89
CA ALA A 253 -13.05 5.03 19.90
C ALA A 253 -11.71 5.35 19.22
N VAL A 254 -10.93 6.24 19.85
CA VAL A 254 -9.58 6.61 19.42
C VAL A 254 -8.59 6.02 20.41
N GLU A 255 -7.42 5.59 19.93
CA GLU A 255 -6.37 5.09 20.81
C GLU A 255 -5.88 6.22 21.73
N PRO A 256 -6.04 6.06 23.06
CA PRO A 256 -5.89 7.17 23.98
C PRO A 256 -4.43 7.53 24.18
N HIS A 257 -4.10 8.80 23.97
CA HIS A 257 -2.78 9.37 24.23
C HIS A 257 -2.90 10.89 24.47
N VAL A 258 -1.86 11.47 25.06
CA VAL A 258 -1.70 12.93 25.21
C VAL A 258 -0.55 13.39 24.34
N THR A 259 -0.76 14.34 23.43
CA THR A 259 0.33 14.94 22.66
C THR A 259 1.15 15.92 23.51
N LEU A 260 2.46 15.68 23.62
CA LEU A 260 3.43 16.54 24.30
C LEU A 260 4.04 17.57 23.36
N SER A 261 4.59 17.15 22.21
CA SER A 261 5.28 18.04 21.27
C SER A 261 5.13 17.54 19.85
N TRP A 262 5.02 18.46 18.90
CA TRP A 262 4.99 18.15 17.46
C TRP A 262 6.39 18.18 16.83
N GLU A 263 7.42 18.51 17.60
CA GLU A 263 8.80 18.57 17.15
C GLU A 263 9.43 17.19 17.24
N GLU A 264 9.97 16.70 16.12
CA GLU A 264 10.65 15.41 16.03
C GLU A 264 11.88 15.34 16.97
N CYS A 265 12.65 16.42 17.02
CA CYS A 265 13.85 16.55 17.85
C CYS A 265 13.55 17.43 19.07
N ASN A 266 13.41 16.81 20.25
CA ASN A 266 13.28 17.54 21.51
C ASN A 266 14.23 16.93 22.54
N PRO A 267 15.38 17.56 22.83
CA PRO A 267 16.41 16.98 23.70
C PRO A 267 15.96 16.68 25.14
N GLN A 268 14.91 17.35 25.63
CA GLN A 268 14.37 17.08 26.97
C GLN A 268 13.50 15.81 26.94
N LEU A 269 12.65 15.67 25.92
CA LEU A 269 11.80 14.49 25.74
C LEU A 269 12.61 13.26 25.31
N GLU A 270 13.67 13.42 24.52
CA GLU A 270 14.60 12.33 24.13
C GLU A 270 15.29 11.70 25.34
N LYS A 271 15.53 12.46 26.40
CA LYS A 271 16.13 11.94 27.65
C LYS A 271 15.13 11.17 28.51
N CYS A 272 13.85 11.51 28.40
CA CYS A 272 12.76 10.93 29.19
C CYS A 272 11.98 9.86 28.40
N GLU A 273 12.44 9.46 27.21
CA GLU A 273 11.78 8.44 26.40
C GLU A 273 11.76 7.08 27.14
N GLY A 274 10.56 6.52 27.30
CA GLY A 274 10.33 5.30 28.08
C GLY A 274 10.18 5.51 29.59
N GLU A 275 10.15 6.75 30.07
CA GLU A 275 9.77 7.09 31.46
C GLU A 275 8.25 7.18 31.63
N ASP A 276 7.78 6.88 32.83
CA ASP A 276 6.36 6.96 33.18
C ASP A 276 5.97 8.42 33.49
N MET A 277 4.80 8.83 33.00
CA MET A 277 4.18 10.12 33.27
C MET A 277 2.78 9.89 33.81
N ALA A 278 2.53 10.38 35.04
CA ALA A 278 1.19 10.45 35.59
C ALA A 278 0.45 11.68 35.08
N MET A 279 -0.87 11.53 34.92
CA MET A 279 -1.76 12.60 34.47
C MET A 279 -3.10 12.52 35.18
N THR A 280 -3.72 13.68 35.36
CA THR A 280 -5.01 13.81 36.05
C THR A 280 -6.09 14.27 35.07
N VAL A 281 -7.18 13.52 34.97
CA VAL A 281 -8.34 13.85 34.14
C VAL A 281 -9.32 14.70 34.95
N HIS A 282 -9.71 15.86 34.41
CA HIS A 282 -10.57 16.84 35.09
C HIS A 282 -11.99 16.87 34.56
N SER A 283 -12.15 16.91 33.25
CA SER A 283 -13.46 17.08 32.61
C SER A 283 -13.52 16.46 31.22
N LEU A 284 -14.73 16.22 30.75
CA LEU A 284 -15.02 15.73 29.41
C LEU A 284 -15.63 16.85 28.57
N CYS A 285 -15.11 17.07 27.36
CA CYS A 285 -15.63 18.06 26.42
C CYS A 285 -16.06 17.38 25.11
N TYR A 286 -17.23 17.74 24.57
CA TYR A 286 -17.67 17.25 23.26
C TYR A 286 -18.41 18.30 22.43
N ASP A 287 -18.33 18.15 21.12
CA ASP A 287 -19.03 18.98 20.12
C ASP A 287 -19.92 18.05 19.29
N VAL A 288 -21.25 18.17 19.46
CA VAL A 288 -22.24 17.28 18.84
C VAL A 288 -22.21 17.36 17.32
N LEU A 289 -22.08 18.58 16.76
CA LEU A 289 -22.09 18.80 15.31
C LEU A 289 -20.79 18.34 14.64
N LEU A 290 -19.68 18.47 15.35
CA LEU A 290 -18.39 17.94 14.89
C LEU A 290 -18.30 16.43 15.14
N GLY A 291 -19.01 15.91 16.14
CA GLY A 291 -18.97 14.52 16.58
C GLY A 291 -17.63 14.13 17.19
N LEU A 292 -17.07 14.97 18.06
CA LEU A 292 -15.76 14.75 18.68
C LEU A 292 -15.87 14.81 20.21
N ILE A 293 -15.19 13.89 20.90
CA ILE A 293 -15.18 13.73 22.36
C ILE A 293 -13.73 13.67 22.86
N ALA A 294 -13.38 14.54 23.82
CA ALA A 294 -12.05 14.61 24.41
C ALA A 294 -12.10 14.80 25.93
N LEU A 295 -11.09 14.30 26.63
CA LEU A 295 -10.89 14.48 28.08
C LEU A 295 -9.80 15.51 28.32
N LYS A 296 -10.07 16.49 29.17
CA LYS A 296 -9.10 17.52 29.59
C LYS A 296 -8.23 16.97 30.71
N VAL A 297 -6.91 17.09 30.56
CA VAL A 297 -5.95 16.50 31.51
C VAL A 297 -4.89 17.50 31.96
N SER A 298 -4.31 17.27 33.14
CA SER A 298 -3.06 17.90 33.60
C SER A 298 -1.95 16.85 33.70
N LEU A 299 -0.71 17.28 33.48
CA LEU A 299 0.48 16.42 33.53
C LEU A 299 1.36 16.82 34.71
N ASP A 300 1.97 15.85 35.39
CA ASP A 300 2.88 16.10 36.53
C ASP A 300 4.09 16.95 36.13
N HIS A 301 4.59 16.76 34.90
CA HIS A 301 5.66 17.56 34.32
C HIS A 301 5.16 18.41 33.15
N ALA A 302 4.28 19.38 33.45
CA ALA A 302 3.69 20.28 32.45
C ALA A 302 4.71 21.00 31.55
N SER A 303 5.94 21.25 32.02
CA SER A 303 7.01 21.88 31.23
C SER A 303 7.45 21.08 30.00
N LEU A 304 7.20 19.76 29.98
CA LEU A 304 7.52 18.89 28.86
C LEU A 304 6.46 18.93 27.74
N CYS A 305 5.30 19.57 28.00
CA CYS A 305 4.19 19.65 27.06
C CYS A 305 4.11 21.03 26.42
N GLN A 306 4.26 21.08 25.09
CA GLN A 306 4.06 22.27 24.26
C GLN A 306 2.57 22.54 23.97
N ASN A 307 1.71 21.53 24.14
CA ASN A 307 0.28 21.72 23.92
C ASN A 307 -0.33 22.55 25.07
N PRO A 308 -0.87 23.75 24.80
CA PRO A 308 -1.43 24.61 25.85
C PRO A 308 -2.70 24.03 26.50
N HIS A 309 -3.33 23.05 25.86
CA HIS A 309 -4.51 22.35 26.38
C HIS A 309 -4.28 20.84 26.31
N PRO A 310 -3.50 20.24 27.22
CA PRO A 310 -3.28 18.80 27.23
C PRO A 310 -4.61 18.04 27.36
N HIS A 311 -4.81 17.03 26.51
CA HIS A 311 -6.04 16.26 26.47
C HIS A 311 -5.84 14.88 25.86
N ILE A 312 -6.82 14.01 26.09
CA ILE A 312 -6.95 12.70 25.45
C ILE A 312 -8.16 12.74 24.53
N THR A 313 -7.97 12.51 23.24
CA THR A 313 -9.09 12.32 22.32
C THR A 313 -9.62 10.90 22.51
N VAL A 314 -10.89 10.77 22.92
CA VAL A 314 -11.45 9.46 23.32
C VAL A 314 -12.32 8.86 22.22
N ALA A 315 -13.09 9.69 21.54
CA ALA A 315 -13.99 9.22 20.50
C ALA A 315 -14.23 10.29 19.43
N LYS A 316 -14.45 9.85 18.20
CA LYS A 316 -14.77 10.73 17.09
C LYS A 316 -15.72 10.06 16.11
N LEU A 317 -16.48 10.85 15.37
CA LEU A 317 -17.18 10.35 14.22
C LEU A 317 -16.18 9.90 13.14
N PRO A 318 -16.54 8.89 12.35
CA PRO A 318 -15.72 8.46 11.22
C PRO A 318 -15.40 9.68 10.33
N GLY A 319 -14.14 9.86 9.90
CA GLY A 319 -13.73 11.00 9.05
C GLY A 319 -13.43 12.34 9.72
N VAL A 320 -13.75 12.48 11.00
CA VAL A 320 -13.32 13.63 11.83
C VAL A 320 -11.87 13.42 12.22
N ALA A 321 -11.03 14.45 12.11
CA ALA A 321 -9.62 14.33 12.44
C ALA A 321 -9.41 14.45 13.96
N ALA A 322 -8.70 13.51 14.58
CA ALA A 322 -8.46 13.53 16.03
C ALA A 322 -7.81 14.85 16.48
N LYS A 323 -6.93 15.45 15.65
CA LYS A 323 -6.29 16.75 15.89
C LYS A 323 -7.25 17.90 16.18
N GLN A 324 -8.52 17.79 15.75
CA GLN A 324 -9.53 18.83 15.94
C GLN A 324 -9.93 19.00 17.41
N SER A 325 -9.51 18.10 18.30
CA SER A 325 -9.67 18.23 19.75
C SER A 325 -8.87 19.40 20.31
N ASN A 326 -7.75 19.78 19.69
CA ASN A 326 -7.02 21.01 20.02
C ASN A 326 -7.89 22.26 19.79
N ASP A 327 -8.58 22.33 18.64
CA ASP A 327 -9.52 23.42 18.32
C ASP A 327 -10.75 23.36 19.23
N LEU A 328 -11.23 22.16 19.57
CA LEU A 328 -12.32 21.97 20.52
C LEU A 328 -11.97 22.58 21.89
N LEU A 329 -10.84 22.21 22.50
CA LEU A 329 -10.47 22.75 23.82
C LEU A 329 -10.08 24.23 23.80
N LEU A 330 -9.46 24.72 22.73
CA LEU A 330 -9.19 26.15 22.58
C LEU A 330 -10.50 26.97 22.45
N ARG A 331 -11.52 26.42 21.82
CA ARG A 331 -12.85 27.06 21.72
C ARG A 331 -13.59 27.00 23.05
N GLU A 332 -13.49 25.89 23.76
CA GLU A 332 -14.03 25.73 25.12
C GLU A 332 -13.45 26.81 26.05
N SER A 333 -12.11 26.97 26.06
CA SER A 333 -11.44 27.98 26.87
C SER A 333 -11.79 29.43 26.50
N ARG A 334 -12.41 29.65 25.33
CA ARG A 334 -12.91 30.94 24.84
C ARG A 334 -14.43 31.10 25.01
N GLY A 335 -15.11 30.11 25.58
CA GLY A 335 -16.55 30.14 25.86
C GLY A 335 -17.46 29.85 24.68
N ASP A 336 -17.07 29.02 23.70
CA ASP A 336 -17.97 28.59 22.63
C ASP A 336 -19.12 27.73 23.20
N THR A 337 -20.34 28.29 23.19
CA THR A 337 -21.54 27.70 23.81
C THR A 337 -22.04 26.43 23.13
N ARG A 338 -21.44 26.03 21.99
CA ARG A 338 -21.77 24.79 21.28
C ARG A 338 -20.97 23.59 21.77
N ILE A 339 -19.96 23.82 22.61
CA ILE A 339 -19.18 22.77 23.25
C ILE A 339 -19.85 22.46 24.58
N THR A 340 -20.12 21.18 24.81
CA THR A 340 -20.63 20.72 26.09
C THR A 340 -19.45 20.23 26.92
N THR A 341 -19.30 20.79 28.12
CA THR A 341 -18.31 20.36 29.12
C THR A 341 -19.04 19.69 30.27
N LEU A 342 -18.63 18.47 30.61
CA LEU A 342 -19.08 17.73 31.78
C LEU A 342 -17.91 17.67 32.77
N GLU A 343 -18.06 18.38 33.90
CA GLU A 343 -17.07 18.36 34.98
C GLU A 343 -17.16 17.04 35.75
N LEU A 344 -16.01 16.41 36.01
CA LEU A 344 -15.97 15.19 36.82
C LEU A 344 -16.09 15.56 38.31
N PRO A 345 -16.87 14.81 39.10
CA PRO A 345 -17.04 15.07 40.53
C PRO A 345 -15.75 14.88 41.34
N SER A 346 -14.85 14.02 40.86
CA SER A 346 -13.52 13.80 41.41
C SER A 346 -12.53 13.56 40.25
N PRO A 347 -11.35 14.21 40.26
CA PRO A 347 -10.34 13.97 39.23
C PRO A 347 -9.85 12.52 39.22
N VAL A 348 -9.55 11.99 38.03
CA VAL A 348 -9.12 10.59 37.85
C VAL A 348 -7.64 10.56 37.46
N GLU A 349 -6.82 9.82 38.20
CA GLU A 349 -5.42 9.62 37.83
C GLU A 349 -5.28 8.48 36.83
N VAL A 350 -4.52 8.72 35.77
CA VAL A 350 -4.10 7.71 34.80
C VAL A 350 -2.60 7.84 34.54
N LYS A 351 -1.97 6.75 34.13
CA LYS A 351 -0.53 6.70 33.83
C LYS A 351 -0.30 6.31 32.38
N GLY A 352 0.83 6.76 31.87
CA GLY A 352 1.31 6.35 30.56
C GLY A 352 2.82 6.55 30.42
N THR A 353 3.36 6.17 29.27
CA THR A 353 4.79 6.20 28.98
C THR A 353 5.08 7.28 27.94
N ILE A 354 6.15 8.06 28.17
CA ILE A 354 6.61 9.07 27.22
C ILE A 354 7.27 8.38 26.02
N GLN A 355 6.79 8.65 24.81
CA GLN A 355 7.38 8.09 23.60
C GLN A 355 7.09 8.92 22.35
N ARG A 356 7.84 8.62 21.28
CA ARG A 356 7.58 9.16 19.94
C ARG A 356 6.55 8.31 19.22
N ARG A 357 5.60 8.97 18.56
CA ARG A 357 4.51 8.34 17.81
C ARG A 357 4.39 8.94 16.42
N LEU A 358 4.03 8.12 15.45
CA LEU A 358 3.70 8.54 14.09
C LEU A 358 2.20 8.87 13.99
N ASP A 359 1.84 9.89 13.22
CA ASP A 359 0.44 10.30 13.07
C ASP A 359 -0.40 9.21 12.36
N CYS A 360 -1.40 8.68 13.08
CA CYS A 360 -2.20 7.53 12.67
C CYS A 360 -3.13 7.82 11.47
N GLU A 361 -3.53 9.08 11.29
CA GLU A 361 -4.40 9.50 10.18
C GLU A 361 -3.65 9.53 8.85
N SER A 362 -2.36 9.89 8.91
CA SER A 362 -1.42 9.83 7.78
C SER A 362 -1.17 8.38 7.32
N MET A 363 -1.23 7.42 8.24
CA MET A 363 -1.05 6.00 7.96
C MET A 363 -2.27 5.30 7.36
N ALA A 364 -3.49 5.59 7.81
CA ALA A 364 -4.69 4.95 7.24
C ALA A 364 -4.83 5.26 5.73
N ALA A 365 -4.46 6.48 5.32
CA ALA A 365 -4.40 6.89 3.92
C ALA A 365 -3.25 6.18 3.16
N ALA A 366 -2.09 6.02 3.79
CA ALA A 366 -0.94 5.27 3.26
C ALA A 366 -1.25 3.78 3.06
N THR A 367 -1.82 3.15 4.09
CA THR A 367 -2.20 1.74 4.13
C THR A 367 -3.31 1.45 3.14
N ALA A 368 -4.31 2.33 2.97
CA ALA A 368 -5.33 2.15 1.94
C ALA A 368 -4.78 2.23 0.51
N ALA A 369 -3.77 3.09 0.28
CA ALA A 369 -3.07 3.18 -1.00
C ALA A 369 -2.11 1.99 -1.25
N LEU A 370 -1.51 1.42 -0.20
CA LEU A 370 -0.55 0.30 -0.27
C LEU A 370 -1.22 -1.08 -0.20
N ALA A 371 -2.37 -1.21 0.44
CA ALA A 371 -3.12 -2.48 0.59
C ALA A 371 -3.67 -3.02 -0.74
N THR A 372 -3.74 -2.18 -1.78
CA THR A 372 -4.09 -2.59 -3.15
C THR A 372 -2.89 -3.10 -3.97
N THR A 373 -1.67 -2.93 -3.47
CA THR A 373 -0.42 -3.30 -4.15
C THR A 373 0.43 -4.33 -3.39
N LEU A 374 0.05 -4.67 -2.14
CA LEU A 374 0.73 -5.70 -1.34
C LEU A 374 0.06 -7.08 -1.48
N PRO A 375 0.84 -8.18 -1.64
CA PRO A 375 0.29 -9.53 -1.68
C PRO A 375 -0.35 -9.93 -0.34
N ARG A 376 -1.45 -10.70 -0.36
CA ARG A 376 -2.09 -11.23 0.85
C ARG A 376 -1.31 -12.42 1.41
N GLY A 377 -1.20 -12.48 2.74
CA GLY A 377 -0.52 -13.53 3.49
C GLY A 377 0.63 -13.06 4.39
N ASN A 378 0.91 -11.77 4.44
CA ASN A 378 1.94 -11.24 5.35
C ASN A 378 1.26 -10.76 6.65
N PRO A 379 1.60 -11.32 7.83
CA PRO A 379 1.40 -10.57 9.05
C PRO A 379 2.45 -9.46 9.00
N LEU A 380 2.05 -8.30 8.46
CA LEU A 380 2.55 -7.07 9.00
C LEU A 380 2.22 -7.16 10.50
N CYS A 381 3.17 -7.52 11.38
CA CYS A 381 3.11 -6.92 12.70
C CYS A 381 3.02 -5.44 12.39
N GLU A 382 1.92 -4.78 12.74
CA GLU A 382 1.46 -3.53 12.12
C GLU A 382 2.62 -2.54 11.96
N PHE A 383 3.36 -2.57 10.83
CA PHE A 383 4.57 -1.81 10.46
C PHE A 383 6.00 -2.37 10.66
N GLY A 384 6.17 -3.68 10.61
CA GLY A 384 7.49 -4.32 10.69
C GLY A 384 8.42 -4.04 9.49
N LEU A 385 9.59 -3.44 9.74
CA LEU A 385 10.51 -2.78 8.79
C LEU A 385 11.33 -3.63 7.81
N VAL A 386 10.96 -4.89 7.60
CA VAL A 386 11.31 -5.58 6.35
C VAL A 386 10.24 -5.28 5.29
N ALA A 387 9.90 -3.99 5.16
CA ALA A 387 8.85 -3.50 4.27
C ALA A 387 9.26 -3.56 2.79
N THR A 388 10.57 -3.61 2.52
CA THR A 388 11.10 -3.80 1.17
C THR A 388 12.13 -4.93 1.17
N PRO A 389 12.30 -5.65 0.06
CA PRO A 389 13.35 -6.66 -0.06
C PRO A 389 14.77 -6.06 -0.07
N PHE A 390 14.91 -4.72 0.05
CA PHE A 390 16.14 -3.95 -0.06
C PHE A 390 16.54 -3.20 1.21
N ALA A 391 15.77 -3.30 2.31
CA ALA A 391 16.10 -2.65 3.57
C ALA A 391 16.52 -3.68 4.63
N PHE A 392 17.35 -3.25 5.59
CA PHE A 392 17.71 -4.05 6.76
C PHE A 392 17.85 -3.17 8.00
N ASP A 393 17.56 -3.75 9.16
CA ASP A 393 17.55 -3.05 10.45
C ASP A 393 18.80 -3.37 11.26
N VAL A 394 19.24 -2.37 12.00
CA VAL A 394 20.32 -2.44 12.97
C VAL A 394 19.80 -1.82 14.26
N TRP A 395 20.15 -2.39 15.39
CA TRP A 395 20.00 -1.69 16.65
C TRP A 395 21.32 -1.60 17.38
N ALA A 396 21.47 -0.55 18.17
CA ALA A 396 22.66 -0.27 18.93
C ALA A 396 22.30 0.11 20.36
N GLU A 397 23.16 -0.24 21.30
CA GLU A 397 23.05 0.22 22.68
C GLU A 397 23.62 1.63 22.79
N VAL A 398 22.80 2.61 23.16
CA VAL A 398 23.21 4.02 23.29
C VAL A 398 23.59 4.31 24.73
N ASN A 399 24.68 5.04 24.91
CA ASN A 399 25.03 5.60 26.21
C ASN A 399 23.99 6.67 26.60
N SER A 400 23.49 6.62 27.83
CA SER A 400 22.39 7.47 28.34
C SER A 400 22.65 8.99 28.27
N GLU A 401 23.87 9.41 27.97
CA GLU A 401 24.26 10.82 27.88
C GLU A 401 24.15 11.43 26.47
N ILE A 402 23.91 10.62 25.43
CA ILE A 402 23.91 11.05 24.02
C ILE A 402 22.49 11.07 23.45
N THR A 403 22.10 12.17 22.82
CA THR A 403 20.78 12.32 22.18
C THR A 403 20.73 11.59 20.83
N ILE A 404 19.57 11.02 20.51
CA ILE A 404 19.38 10.25 19.28
C ILE A 404 19.54 11.15 18.05
N SER A 405 19.08 12.39 18.15
CA SER A 405 19.23 13.40 17.10
C SER A 405 20.70 13.73 16.80
N ALA A 406 21.58 13.73 17.82
CA ALA A 406 23.01 13.94 17.62
C ALA A 406 23.66 12.74 16.91
N CYS A 407 23.27 11.51 17.26
CA CYS A 407 23.72 10.31 16.55
C CYS A 407 23.29 10.32 15.08
N LEU A 408 22.04 10.67 14.75
CA LEU A 408 21.54 10.67 13.36
C LEU A 408 22.16 11.76 12.47
N ALA A 409 22.48 12.92 13.03
CA ALA A 409 23.11 14.02 12.27
C ALA A 409 24.45 13.59 11.64
N ASP A 410 25.18 12.68 12.31
CA ASP A 410 26.42 12.10 11.81
C ASP A 410 26.22 11.06 10.69
N LEU A 411 25.00 10.54 10.49
CA LEU A 411 24.73 9.33 9.69
C LEU A 411 24.29 9.59 8.23
N GLY A 412 23.91 10.81 7.86
CA GLY A 412 23.51 11.17 6.49
C GLY A 412 22.22 10.50 5.98
N ALA A 413 21.74 10.89 4.80
CA ALA A 413 20.38 10.62 4.31
C ALA A 413 20.05 9.18 3.86
N LEU A 414 20.98 8.22 3.99
CA LEU A 414 20.76 6.81 3.60
C LEU A 414 20.24 5.93 4.77
N VAL A 415 20.23 6.50 5.98
CA VAL A 415 19.77 5.84 7.20
C VAL A 415 18.52 6.56 7.69
N SER A 416 17.47 5.81 7.99
CA SER A 416 16.32 6.32 8.75
C SER A 416 16.25 5.60 10.09
N GLN A 417 15.47 6.11 11.03
CA GLN A 417 14.97 5.23 12.09
C GLN A 417 14.00 4.23 11.47
N PRO A 418 13.75 3.10 12.16
CA PRO A 418 12.48 2.44 12.05
C PRO A 418 11.33 3.40 11.92
N LEU A 419 10.49 3.08 10.95
CA LEU A 419 9.08 3.39 10.94
C LEU A 419 8.46 3.02 12.31
N LEU A 420 8.54 3.92 13.30
CA LEU A 420 8.04 3.81 14.70
C LEU A 420 6.52 3.64 14.84
N HIS A 421 5.82 3.44 13.74
CA HIS A 421 4.40 3.07 13.76
C HIS A 421 4.15 1.60 13.99
N CYS A 422 5.24 0.83 13.98
CA CYS A 422 5.18 -0.49 14.50
C CYS A 422 5.27 -0.38 16.00
N LYS A 423 4.29 -0.95 16.71
CA LYS A 423 4.41 -1.25 18.16
C LYS A 423 5.67 -2.11 18.46
N TRP A 424 6.47 -2.44 17.45
CA TRP A 424 7.51 -3.45 17.39
C TRP A 424 8.70 -2.97 16.53
N PRO A 425 9.95 -3.10 16.99
CA PRO A 425 10.34 -3.57 18.31
C PRO A 425 9.86 -2.59 19.40
N PRO A 426 9.54 -3.06 20.62
CA PRO A 426 9.15 -2.15 21.68
C PRO A 426 10.30 -1.17 21.94
N PRO A 427 10.00 0.07 22.40
CA PRO A 427 11.03 1.01 22.81
C PRO A 427 11.82 0.41 23.98
N LEU A 428 12.98 -0.17 23.66
CA LEU A 428 13.90 -0.71 24.65
C LEU A 428 14.73 0.45 25.18
N ARG A 429 14.66 0.70 26.49
CA ARG A 429 15.44 1.75 27.17
C ARG A 429 16.93 1.64 26.80
N GLY A 430 17.50 2.73 26.30
CA GLY A 430 18.90 2.81 25.89
C GLY A 430 19.24 2.09 24.58
N LYS A 431 18.27 1.80 23.71
CA LYS A 431 18.52 1.20 22.38
C LYS A 431 18.14 2.17 21.25
N LEU A 432 19.03 2.35 20.29
CA LEU A 432 18.79 3.09 19.05
C LEU A 432 18.56 2.09 17.93
N TRP A 433 17.49 2.28 17.17
CA TRP A 433 17.24 1.49 15.97
C TRP A 433 17.49 2.33 14.71
N LEU A 434 18.10 1.70 13.70
CA LEU A 434 18.46 2.29 12.43
C LEU A 434 18.05 1.34 11.29
N THR A 435 17.39 1.87 10.28
CA THR A 435 17.03 1.18 9.05
C THR A 435 17.83 1.75 7.91
N PHE A 436 18.53 0.89 7.21
CA PHE A 436 19.31 1.25 6.02
C PHE A 436 18.55 0.80 4.77
N HIS A 437 18.37 1.72 3.82
CA HIS A 437 17.56 1.51 2.62
C HIS A 437 18.42 1.09 1.42
N GLU A 438 19.24 0.06 1.58
CA GLU A 438 20.17 -0.39 0.55
C GLU A 438 20.43 -1.90 0.58
N LYS A 439 20.57 -2.48 -0.62
CA LYS A 439 20.86 -3.90 -0.80
C LYS A 439 21.80 -4.13 -1.98
N PRO A 440 23.03 -4.66 -1.73
CA PRO A 440 23.66 -4.86 -0.42
C PRO A 440 24.06 -3.53 0.25
N LEU A 441 24.47 -3.59 1.52
CA LEU A 441 25.13 -2.49 2.24
C LEU A 441 26.29 -1.90 1.43
N SER A 442 26.27 -0.59 1.19
CA SER A 442 27.41 0.11 0.59
C SER A 442 28.58 0.21 1.57
N ALA A 443 29.81 0.26 1.04
CA ALA A 443 31.01 0.49 1.84
C ALA A 443 30.94 1.77 2.71
N ARG A 444 30.16 2.76 2.26
CA ARG A 444 29.90 4.00 2.99
C ARG A 444 29.12 3.73 4.28
N SER A 445 28.00 3.02 4.20
CA SER A 445 27.16 2.70 5.35
C SER A 445 27.82 1.70 6.30
N ILE A 446 28.71 0.87 5.78
CA ILE A 446 29.59 0.02 6.56
C ILE A 446 30.53 0.86 7.43
N SER A 447 31.27 1.79 6.82
CA SER A 447 32.18 2.70 7.54
C SER A 447 31.46 3.57 8.57
N LEU A 448 30.18 3.83 8.35
CA LEU A 448 29.32 4.63 9.20
C LEU A 448 29.00 3.90 10.51
N LEU A 449 28.67 2.61 10.44
CA LEU A 449 28.48 1.75 11.61
C LEU A 449 29.78 1.60 12.43
N ASP A 450 30.92 1.43 11.76
CA ASP A 450 32.23 1.40 12.42
C ASP A 450 32.57 2.74 13.12
N THR A 451 32.11 3.86 12.58
CA THR A 451 32.28 5.20 13.18
C THR A 451 31.47 5.38 14.45
N LEU A 452 30.23 4.84 14.49
CA LEU A 452 29.39 4.88 15.69
C LEU A 452 30.01 4.12 16.86
N GLU A 453 30.55 2.92 16.60
CA GLU A 453 31.24 2.11 17.61
C GLU A 453 32.55 2.78 18.06
N SER A 454 33.40 3.23 17.13
CA SER A 454 34.72 3.79 17.45
C SER A 454 34.70 5.14 18.17
N LYS A 455 33.64 5.94 17.99
CA LYS A 455 33.43 7.19 18.76
C LYS A 455 32.94 6.93 20.20
N GLY A 456 32.63 5.69 20.57
CA GLY A 456 32.03 5.35 21.86
C GLY A 456 30.59 5.84 22.01
N SER A 457 29.93 6.23 20.92
CA SER A 457 28.54 6.69 20.94
C SER A 457 27.56 5.53 21.20
N VAL A 458 27.95 4.32 20.83
CA VAL A 458 27.21 3.09 21.09
C VAL A 458 28.13 2.00 21.67
N SER A 459 27.64 1.22 22.63
CA SER A 459 28.43 0.16 23.30
C SER A 459 28.44 -1.16 22.54
N ALA A 460 27.43 -1.41 21.70
CA ALA A 460 27.35 -2.60 20.84
C ALA A 460 26.40 -2.34 19.67
N VAL A 461 26.77 -2.80 18.47
CA VAL A 461 25.91 -2.84 17.29
C VAL A 461 25.42 -4.26 17.01
N HIS A 462 24.11 -4.38 16.83
CA HIS A 462 23.41 -5.62 16.56
C HIS A 462 22.67 -5.52 15.24
N VAL A 463 22.87 -6.48 14.34
CA VAL A 463 22.09 -6.54 13.11
C VAL A 463 20.79 -7.25 13.43
N ALA A 464 19.68 -6.51 13.42
CA ALA A 464 18.34 -7.08 13.56
C ALA A 464 17.88 -7.62 12.22
N ILE A 465 17.50 -8.88 12.20
CA ILE A 465 17.22 -9.57 10.95
C ILE A 465 15.73 -9.83 10.80
N ALA A 466 15.07 -10.15 11.91
CA ALA A 466 13.63 -10.35 11.96
C ALA A 466 13.12 -10.14 13.39
N TYR A 467 11.91 -9.60 13.52
CA TYR A 467 11.14 -9.64 14.74
C TYR A 467 9.70 -10.01 14.44
N PHE A 468 9.03 -10.65 15.39
CA PHE A 468 7.64 -11.06 15.24
C PHE A 468 6.93 -11.16 16.58
N TYR A 469 5.65 -10.79 16.59
CA TYR A 469 4.77 -10.80 17.76
C TYR A 469 4.04 -12.14 17.90
N SER A 470 4.22 -12.84 19.01
CA SER A 470 3.46 -14.03 19.38
C SER A 470 2.33 -13.64 20.34
N SER A 471 1.09 -13.53 19.85
CA SER A 471 -0.11 -13.25 20.65
C SER A 471 -0.44 -14.31 21.71
N GLU A 472 0.26 -15.44 21.68
CA GLU A 472 0.18 -16.50 22.67
C GLU A 472 1.56 -16.64 23.31
N ASN A 473 1.61 -16.75 24.64
CA ASN A 473 2.85 -16.94 25.39
C ASN A 473 3.56 -18.22 24.92
N ILE A 474 4.53 -18.07 24.02
CA ILE A 474 5.15 -19.18 23.29
C ILE A 474 5.89 -20.11 24.25
N LEU A 475 6.37 -19.58 25.37
CA LEU A 475 7.12 -20.29 26.40
C LEU A 475 6.25 -21.31 27.16
N GLN A 476 4.92 -21.15 27.14
CA GLN A 476 3.99 -22.08 27.80
C GLN A 476 3.55 -23.24 26.89
N LYS A 477 4.03 -23.32 25.65
CA LYS A 477 3.61 -24.31 24.65
C LYS A 477 4.49 -25.56 24.67
N THR A 478 3.93 -26.69 24.24
CA THR A 478 4.71 -27.91 23.99
C THR A 478 5.67 -27.71 22.81
N GLU A 479 6.80 -28.42 22.79
CA GLU A 479 7.83 -28.35 21.74
C GLU A 479 7.22 -28.45 20.32
N SER A 480 6.31 -29.41 20.09
CA SER A 480 5.67 -29.62 18.78
C SER A 480 4.68 -28.52 18.37
N LYS A 481 4.11 -27.77 19.32
CA LYS A 481 3.22 -26.64 19.01
C LYS A 481 4.06 -25.38 18.76
N MET A 482 5.09 -25.18 19.59
CA MET A 482 6.08 -24.13 19.43
C MET A 482 6.80 -24.20 18.08
N GLN A 483 7.22 -25.39 17.64
CA GLN A 483 7.89 -25.57 16.35
C GLN A 483 7.00 -25.18 15.16
N ARG A 484 5.73 -25.61 15.15
CA ARG A 484 4.78 -25.25 14.09
C ARG A 484 4.55 -23.74 14.00
N ASP A 485 4.35 -23.09 15.14
CA ASP A 485 4.14 -21.64 15.16
C ASP A 485 5.39 -20.89 14.69
N LEU A 486 6.59 -21.36 15.05
CA LEU A 486 7.86 -20.80 14.56
C LEU A 486 8.06 -21.06 13.06
N GLU A 487 7.70 -22.24 12.53
CA GLU A 487 7.80 -22.57 11.10
C GLU A 487 6.97 -21.64 10.23
N GLU A 488 5.72 -21.40 10.60
CA GLU A 488 4.84 -20.46 9.91
C GLU A 488 5.44 -19.04 9.90
N ARG A 489 5.95 -18.59 11.06
CA ARG A 489 6.47 -17.24 11.27
C ARG A 489 7.85 -16.97 10.66
N LEU A 490 8.71 -17.98 10.56
CA LEU A 490 10.05 -17.86 9.98
C LEU A 490 10.08 -18.09 8.47
N SER A 491 8.95 -18.46 7.86
CA SER A 491 8.82 -18.65 6.42
C SER A 491 8.80 -17.33 5.61
N GLY A 492 8.87 -17.43 4.28
CA GLY A 492 8.69 -16.29 3.37
C GLY A 492 9.74 -15.18 3.53
N ARG A 493 9.29 -13.96 3.86
CA ARG A 493 10.16 -12.76 3.92
C ARG A 493 11.18 -12.82 5.06
N VAL A 494 10.86 -13.47 6.17
CA VAL A 494 11.78 -13.62 7.32
C VAL A 494 12.95 -14.52 6.95
N ALA A 495 12.68 -15.65 6.30
CA ALA A 495 13.72 -16.51 5.73
C ALA A 495 14.60 -15.76 4.71
N ALA A 496 13.99 -14.97 3.82
CA ALA A 496 14.72 -14.16 2.84
C ALA A 496 15.59 -13.06 3.51
N ALA A 497 15.12 -12.47 4.62
CA ALA A 497 15.87 -11.49 5.40
C ALA A 497 17.07 -12.15 6.10
N LEU A 498 16.89 -13.34 6.69
CA LEU A 498 17.95 -14.15 7.30
C LEU A 498 19.04 -14.55 6.29
N LEU A 499 18.64 -14.95 5.08
CA LEU A 499 19.57 -15.24 3.98
C LEU A 499 20.29 -13.99 3.48
N HIS A 500 19.59 -12.85 3.41
CA HIS A 500 20.19 -11.60 2.95
C HIS A 500 21.19 -11.03 3.96
N ALA A 501 20.87 -11.04 5.26
CA ALA A 501 21.77 -10.59 6.31
C ALA A 501 23.10 -11.38 6.25
N ARG A 502 23.05 -12.69 6.02
CA ARG A 502 24.26 -13.51 5.80
C ARG A 502 25.13 -13.04 4.63
N GLN A 503 24.52 -12.50 3.57
CA GLN A 503 25.22 -12.02 2.38
C GLN A 503 25.74 -10.59 2.52
N ALA A 504 25.40 -9.88 3.60
CA ALA A 504 25.89 -8.53 3.85
C ALA A 504 27.43 -8.55 4.02
N PRO A 505 28.20 -7.79 3.21
CA PRO A 505 29.66 -7.82 3.22
C PRO A 505 30.31 -7.52 4.59
N LEU A 506 29.62 -6.75 5.44
CA LEU A 506 30.02 -6.48 6.83
C LEU A 506 30.02 -7.75 7.70
N LEU A 507 29.01 -8.60 7.51
CA LEU A 507 28.85 -9.86 8.22
C LEU A 507 29.81 -10.90 7.65
N GLN A 508 30.00 -10.99 6.33
CA GLN A 508 30.98 -11.92 5.73
C GLN A 508 32.46 -11.61 6.08
N ARG A 509 32.81 -10.34 6.33
CA ARG A 509 34.18 -9.97 6.74
C ARG A 509 34.49 -10.35 8.20
N ARG A 510 33.48 -10.49 9.06
CA ARG A 510 33.63 -10.79 10.51
C ARG A 510 33.05 -12.15 10.92
N LEU A 511 32.22 -12.78 10.10
CA LEU A 511 31.54 -14.06 10.30
C LEU A 511 31.89 -14.91 9.08
N GLY A 512 32.62 -16.00 9.30
CA GLY A 512 33.22 -16.82 8.24
C GLY A 512 32.23 -17.43 7.25
N GLN A 513 32.75 -18.25 6.33
CA GLN A 513 32.00 -18.88 5.25
C GLN A 513 31.17 -20.11 5.67
N THR A 514 31.01 -20.37 6.97
CA THR A 514 30.42 -21.61 7.49
C THR A 514 28.90 -21.66 7.31
N ARG A 515 28.35 -22.88 7.14
CA ARG A 515 26.90 -23.16 7.13
C ARG A 515 26.36 -23.49 8.53
N SER A 516 27.18 -23.30 9.55
CA SER A 516 26.87 -23.63 10.93
C SER A 516 26.72 -22.36 11.79
N PHE A 517 25.87 -22.43 12.83
CA PHE A 517 25.59 -21.31 13.74
C PHE A 517 25.44 -21.78 15.18
N CYS A 518 25.78 -20.90 16.12
CA CYS A 518 25.49 -21.01 17.54
C CYS A 518 24.24 -20.17 17.85
N LEU A 519 23.23 -20.77 18.48
CA LEU A 519 22.00 -20.07 18.88
C LEU A 519 22.07 -19.65 20.35
N ARG A 520 21.83 -18.37 20.64
CA ARG A 520 21.71 -17.85 22.02
C ARG A 520 20.33 -17.27 22.25
N CYS A 521 19.57 -17.87 23.16
CA CYS A 521 18.26 -17.38 23.56
C CYS A 521 18.37 -16.53 24.84
N PHE A 522 17.68 -15.39 24.87
CA PHE A 522 17.57 -14.50 26.02
C PHE A 522 16.08 -14.34 26.34
N THR A 523 15.63 -14.71 27.54
CA THR A 523 14.23 -14.55 27.98
C THR A 523 14.18 -13.63 29.20
N ALA A 524 13.23 -12.68 29.22
CA ALA A 524 12.90 -11.92 30.42
C ALA A 524 12.14 -12.85 31.39
N GLY A 525 12.86 -13.53 32.29
CA GLY A 525 12.25 -14.26 33.41
C GLY A 525 11.60 -15.61 33.06
N ALA A 526 12.38 -16.60 32.64
CA ALA A 526 12.10 -18.03 32.88
C ALA A 526 13.29 -18.87 32.40
N GLY A 527 14.02 -19.50 33.33
CA GLY A 527 15.20 -20.32 33.01
C GLY A 527 14.88 -21.77 32.61
N ALA A 528 13.67 -22.27 32.87
CA ALA A 528 13.36 -23.69 32.70
C ALA A 528 13.04 -24.10 31.24
N ASP A 529 12.42 -23.21 30.46
CA ASP A 529 11.92 -23.53 29.09
C ASP A 529 12.90 -23.13 27.97
N LEU A 530 14.03 -22.53 28.33
CA LEU A 530 15.05 -22.05 27.39
C LEU A 530 15.67 -23.15 26.51
N PRO A 531 15.97 -24.36 27.02
CA PRO A 531 16.53 -25.44 26.19
C PRO A 531 15.54 -25.97 25.15
N THR A 532 14.25 -26.11 25.53
CA THR A 532 13.18 -26.55 24.65
C THR A 532 12.97 -25.55 23.52
N LEU A 533 12.98 -24.26 23.85
CA LEU A 533 12.88 -23.16 22.90
C LEU A 533 14.05 -23.10 21.92
N GLN A 534 15.28 -23.24 22.43
CA GLN A 534 16.49 -23.27 21.61
C GLN A 534 16.44 -24.45 20.62
N LYS A 535 15.99 -25.62 21.08
CA LYS A 535 15.85 -26.82 20.24
C LYS A 535 14.79 -26.64 19.15
N ALA A 536 13.62 -26.12 19.50
CA ALA A 536 12.55 -25.85 18.52
C ALA A 536 13.02 -24.85 17.46
N LEU A 537 13.59 -23.72 17.87
CA LEU A 537 14.07 -22.67 16.96
C LEU A 537 15.20 -23.17 16.04
N ALA A 538 16.14 -23.96 16.58
CA ALA A 538 17.20 -24.58 15.79
C ALA A 538 16.66 -25.55 14.73
N ALA A 539 15.66 -26.38 15.08
CA ALA A 539 15.02 -27.29 14.14
C ALA A 539 14.34 -26.54 12.98
N VAL A 540 13.59 -25.47 13.27
CA VAL A 540 12.93 -24.65 12.25
C VAL A 540 13.93 -23.95 11.34
N ILE A 541 14.98 -23.35 11.91
CA ILE A 541 16.02 -22.69 11.11
C ILE A 541 16.76 -23.71 10.22
N THR A 542 17.03 -24.90 10.75
CA THR A 542 17.65 -25.99 9.96
C THR A 542 16.76 -26.41 8.81
N ALA A 543 15.47 -26.60 9.05
CA ALA A 543 14.51 -27.01 8.02
C ALA A 543 14.29 -25.92 6.95
N SER A 544 14.15 -24.66 7.37
CA SER A 544 13.77 -23.54 6.49
C SER A 544 14.97 -22.92 5.75
N LEU A 545 16.16 -22.91 6.36
CA LEU A 545 17.35 -22.22 5.84
C LEU A 545 18.53 -23.14 5.54
N GLY A 546 18.46 -24.42 5.95
CA GLY A 546 19.55 -25.38 5.77
C GLY A 546 20.80 -25.07 6.61
N TRP A 547 20.67 -24.30 7.69
CA TRP A 547 21.77 -24.00 8.61
C TRP A 547 21.84 -25.04 9.71
N VAL A 548 23.03 -25.43 10.14
CA VAL A 548 23.20 -26.47 11.16
C VAL A 548 23.62 -25.85 12.49
N LEU A 549 22.96 -26.24 13.59
CA LEU A 549 23.36 -25.83 14.93
C LEU A 549 24.69 -26.49 15.30
N ASP A 550 25.68 -25.68 15.69
CA ASP A 550 27.02 -26.10 16.10
C ASP A 550 27.54 -25.16 17.20
N ASP A 551 27.85 -25.73 18.36
CA ASP A 551 28.32 -24.96 19.52
C ASP A 551 29.71 -24.35 19.31
N GLN A 552 30.47 -24.85 18.33
CA GLN A 552 31.78 -24.32 17.95
C GLN A 552 31.69 -23.36 16.74
N ALA A 553 30.50 -23.07 16.23
CA ALA A 553 30.35 -22.15 15.11
C ALA A 553 30.70 -20.69 15.48
N GLU A 554 31.44 -20.03 14.61
CA GLU A 554 31.77 -18.60 14.74
C GLU A 554 30.55 -17.68 14.57
N LEU A 555 29.52 -18.14 13.85
CA LEU A 555 28.29 -17.39 13.61
C LEU A 555 27.33 -17.50 14.79
N LYS A 556 27.03 -16.39 15.49
CA LYS A 556 26.13 -16.37 16.66
C LYS A 556 24.80 -15.69 16.36
N LEU A 557 23.74 -16.48 16.23
CA LEU A 557 22.37 -15.97 16.12
C LEU A 557 21.80 -15.79 17.53
N ASN A 558 21.42 -14.56 17.86
CA ASN A 558 20.76 -14.25 19.12
C ASN A 558 19.25 -14.17 18.91
N ALA A 559 18.50 -14.75 19.83
CA ALA A 559 17.05 -14.69 19.89
C ALA A 559 16.64 -14.08 21.24
N TYR A 560 15.99 -12.92 21.22
CA TYR A 560 15.48 -12.24 22.42
C TYR A 560 13.97 -12.43 22.53
N PHE A 561 13.51 -12.78 23.72
CA PHE A 561 12.13 -13.13 24.02
C PHE A 561 11.63 -12.33 25.23
N GLN A 562 10.42 -11.77 25.11
CA GLN A 562 9.67 -11.18 26.22
C GLN A 562 8.19 -11.39 25.94
N ASP A 563 7.45 -11.93 26.91
CA ASP A 563 6.02 -12.32 26.98
C ASP A 563 5.27 -12.60 25.67
N ASP A 564 5.25 -11.65 24.73
CA ASP A 564 4.54 -11.71 23.47
C ASP A 564 5.40 -11.46 22.20
N TRP A 565 6.73 -11.44 22.24
CA TRP A 565 7.55 -11.17 21.04
C TRP A 565 8.92 -11.85 21.00
N ILE A 566 9.45 -11.96 19.78
CA ILE A 566 10.72 -12.61 19.44
C ILE A 566 11.53 -11.72 18.49
N LEU A 567 12.79 -11.44 18.83
CA LEU A 567 13.75 -10.72 17.98
C LEU A 567 14.94 -11.61 17.64
N LEU A 568 15.19 -11.82 16.35
CA LEU A 568 16.35 -12.52 15.82
C LEU A 568 17.38 -11.53 15.28
N GLY A 569 18.63 -11.66 15.73
CA GLY A 569 19.71 -10.80 15.27
C GLY A 569 21.10 -11.41 15.42
N PHE A 570 22.06 -10.91 14.65
CA PHE A 570 23.47 -11.21 14.82
C PHE A 570 24.11 -10.15 15.71
N LYS A 571 24.95 -10.57 16.67
CA LYS A 571 25.80 -9.65 17.43
C LYS A 571 27.13 -9.49 16.72
N ALA A 572 27.50 -8.26 16.35
CA ALA A 572 28.86 -7.97 15.93
C ALA A 572 29.79 -8.07 17.15
N LEU A 573 30.91 -8.78 17.03
CA LEU A 573 31.95 -8.75 18.05
C LEU A 573 32.77 -7.46 17.89
N PRO A 574 33.21 -6.83 18.99
CA PRO A 574 34.05 -5.63 18.94
C PRO A 574 35.34 -5.93 18.16
N ALA A 575 35.88 -4.91 17.51
CA ALA A 575 37.04 -5.00 16.61
C ALA A 575 38.34 -5.52 17.27
N GLU A 576 38.35 -5.73 18.58
CA GLU A 576 39.46 -6.25 19.36
C GLU A 576 39.22 -7.71 19.79
N CYS A 577 39.18 -8.62 18.82
CA CYS A 577 39.47 -10.03 19.08
C CYS A 577 40.41 -10.53 17.99
N SER A 578 41.65 -10.06 18.09
CA SER A 578 42.79 -10.60 17.38
C SER A 578 42.99 -12.07 17.75
N LEU A 579 43.02 -12.92 16.73
CA LEU A 579 43.76 -14.19 16.65
C LEU A 579 44.85 -14.34 17.72
N GLN A 580 44.57 -15.04 18.81
CA GLN A 580 45.60 -15.64 19.68
C GLN A 580 44.95 -16.61 20.67
N ALA A 581 44.80 -17.87 20.27
CA ALA A 581 45.03 -19.06 21.09
C ALA A 581 44.56 -20.30 20.30
N CYS A 582 45.54 -21.14 19.97
CA CYS A 582 45.49 -22.55 19.55
C CYS A 582 46.24 -22.79 18.23
N GLN A 583 47.55 -22.56 18.27
CA GLN A 583 48.49 -23.38 17.53
C GLN A 583 48.56 -24.74 18.23
N GLU A 584 48.38 -25.84 17.49
CA GLU A 584 49.48 -26.79 17.27
C GLU A 584 49.09 -27.91 16.28
N HIS A 585 50.06 -28.23 15.42
CA HIS A 585 50.22 -29.41 14.56
C HIS A 585 49.69 -29.36 13.11
N SER A 586 50.60 -28.93 12.23
CA SER A 586 50.77 -29.35 10.83
C SER A 586 51.49 -30.73 10.77
N PRO A 587 51.57 -31.48 9.62
CA PRO A 587 51.92 -30.91 8.31
C PRO A 587 51.35 -31.55 7.01
N ALA A 588 51.53 -30.76 5.94
CA ALA A 588 51.86 -31.10 4.54
C ALA A 588 50.76 -31.50 3.54
N GLY A 589 50.76 -30.80 2.39
CA GLY A 589 50.11 -31.22 1.14
C GLY A 589 49.81 -30.07 0.16
N ASP A 590 50.75 -29.85 -0.75
CA ASP A 590 50.80 -28.93 -1.91
C ASP A 590 49.50 -28.60 -2.69
N GLY A 591 49.46 -27.43 -3.33
CA GLY A 591 48.62 -27.22 -4.51
C GLY A 591 48.24 -25.77 -4.84
N CYS A 592 48.95 -25.17 -5.79
CA CYS A 592 48.80 -23.83 -6.34
C CYS A 592 47.53 -23.65 -7.22
N ALA A 593 46.84 -22.50 -7.13
CA ALA A 593 46.42 -21.64 -8.27
C ALA A 593 45.43 -20.53 -7.87
N SER A 594 45.68 -19.32 -8.39
CA SER A 594 44.90 -18.07 -8.32
C SER A 594 43.53 -18.13 -9.03
N PRO A 595 42.56 -17.27 -8.67
CA PRO A 595 41.21 -17.29 -9.25
C PRO A 595 41.17 -16.56 -10.60
N GLU A 596 40.85 -17.30 -11.68
CA GLU A 596 40.36 -16.71 -12.93
C GLU A 596 38.90 -16.26 -12.77
N LEU A 597 38.62 -15.02 -13.22
CA LEU A 597 37.28 -14.51 -13.42
C LEU A 597 36.57 -15.38 -14.46
N VAL A 598 35.58 -16.17 -14.04
CA VAL A 598 34.62 -16.81 -14.95
C VAL A 598 33.31 -16.03 -14.89
N SER A 599 32.98 -15.41 -16.00
CA SER A 599 31.65 -14.88 -16.31
C SER A 599 30.61 -15.99 -16.19
N ALA A 600 29.80 -15.96 -15.13
CA ALA A 600 28.70 -16.91 -14.97
C ALA A 600 27.60 -16.60 -15.99
N SER A 601 27.49 -17.46 -17.00
CA SER A 601 26.35 -17.50 -17.93
C SER A 601 25.03 -17.72 -17.18
N ASN A 602 23.91 -17.24 -17.75
CA ASN A 602 22.53 -17.41 -17.26
C ASN A 602 22.07 -18.88 -17.05
N ALA A 603 22.94 -19.87 -17.23
CA ALA A 603 22.71 -21.26 -16.87
C ALA A 603 22.57 -21.48 -15.35
N SER A 604 23.20 -20.66 -14.50
CA SER A 604 23.20 -20.88 -13.04
C SER A 604 21.89 -20.52 -12.33
N VAL A 605 21.00 -19.74 -12.98
CA VAL A 605 19.65 -19.46 -12.45
C VAL A 605 18.70 -20.64 -12.73
N MET A 606 18.85 -21.30 -13.89
CA MET A 606 18.09 -22.51 -14.20
C MET A 606 18.57 -23.74 -13.42
N GLN A 607 19.85 -23.78 -13.03
CA GLN A 607 20.37 -24.85 -12.15
C GLN A 607 19.96 -24.67 -10.68
N ALA A 608 19.75 -23.42 -10.21
CA ALA A 608 19.24 -23.15 -8.87
C ALA A 608 17.73 -23.44 -8.70
N LEU A 609 16.96 -23.48 -9.80
CA LEU A 609 15.56 -23.92 -9.80
C LEU A 609 15.40 -25.45 -10.00
N GLY A 610 16.47 -26.15 -10.37
CA GLY A 610 16.45 -27.60 -10.64
C GLY A 610 16.65 -28.52 -9.42
N ALA A 611 16.82 -27.99 -8.20
CA ALA A 611 17.14 -28.79 -7.01
C ALA A 611 16.01 -28.90 -5.97
N ALA A 612 14.76 -28.62 -6.36
CA ALA A 612 13.56 -28.98 -5.61
C ALA A 612 12.52 -29.64 -6.53
N LEU A 613 12.95 -30.61 -7.33
CA LEU A 613 12.03 -31.54 -7.99
C LEU A 613 12.01 -32.83 -7.16
N PRO A 614 10.87 -33.23 -6.56
CA PRO A 614 10.72 -34.61 -6.15
C PRO A 614 10.85 -35.49 -7.41
N PRO A 615 11.49 -36.67 -7.33
CA PRO A 615 11.57 -37.55 -8.48
C PRO A 615 10.16 -37.93 -8.92
N ALA A 616 9.89 -37.85 -10.24
CA ALA A 616 8.73 -38.49 -10.83
C ALA A 616 8.92 -40.01 -10.68
N SER A 617 8.47 -40.55 -9.55
CA SER A 617 8.42 -41.99 -9.31
C SER A 617 7.25 -42.56 -10.09
N GLU A 618 7.54 -43.49 -11.00
CA GLU A 618 6.58 -44.34 -11.67
C GLU A 618 5.63 -45.01 -10.67
N SER A 619 4.42 -44.45 -10.54
CA SER A 619 3.22 -45.10 -10.02
C SER A 619 2.04 -44.25 -10.50
N GLN A 620 0.89 -44.87 -10.78
CA GLN A 620 -0.36 -44.20 -11.18
C GLN A 620 -0.87 -43.27 -10.05
N GLY A 621 -0.18 -42.14 -9.87
CA GLY A 621 0.02 -41.51 -8.58
C GLY A 621 -0.63 -40.14 -8.47
N LEU A 622 -1.22 -39.92 -7.29
CA LEU A 622 -1.82 -38.67 -6.86
C LEU A 622 -0.87 -37.48 -6.96
N VAL A 623 -1.26 -36.44 -7.71
CA VAL A 623 -0.58 -35.15 -7.81
C VAL A 623 -1.09 -34.22 -6.71
N LYS A 624 -0.19 -33.61 -5.92
CA LYS A 624 -0.55 -32.63 -4.89
C LYS A 624 -0.14 -31.23 -5.32
N ILE A 625 -1.06 -30.27 -5.20
CA ILE A 625 -0.88 -28.90 -5.67
C ILE A 625 -1.26 -27.92 -4.57
N ASP A 626 -0.43 -26.91 -4.36
CA ASP A 626 -0.81 -25.73 -3.57
C ASP A 626 -1.54 -24.73 -4.48
N GLY A 627 -2.85 -24.61 -4.32
CA GLY A 627 -3.72 -23.66 -5.02
C GLY A 627 -3.56 -22.20 -4.57
N GLY A 628 -2.68 -21.95 -3.61
CA GLY A 628 -2.18 -20.64 -3.20
C GLY A 628 -0.84 -20.27 -3.85
N PHE A 629 -0.18 -21.19 -4.57
CA PHE A 629 1.12 -20.93 -5.17
C PHE A 629 1.07 -19.77 -6.19
N LEU A 630 2.03 -18.85 -6.09
CA LEU A 630 2.16 -17.63 -6.91
C LEU A 630 0.91 -16.73 -6.90
N GLN A 631 0.11 -16.70 -7.98
CA GLN A 631 -1.07 -15.83 -8.04
C GLN A 631 -2.23 -16.31 -7.17
N GLY A 632 -2.28 -17.59 -6.80
CA GLY A 632 -3.40 -18.17 -6.06
C GLY A 632 -4.77 -17.86 -6.70
N GLY A 633 -4.85 -17.85 -8.04
CA GLY A 633 -6.09 -17.57 -8.78
C GLY A 633 -6.95 -18.82 -8.95
N GLY A 634 -8.22 -18.67 -9.31
CA GLY A 634 -9.07 -19.84 -9.66
C GLY A 634 -8.54 -20.64 -10.86
N GLN A 635 -7.70 -20.03 -11.70
CA GLN A 635 -7.17 -20.62 -12.92
C GLN A 635 -6.27 -21.83 -12.66
N ILE A 636 -5.43 -21.79 -11.60
CA ILE A 636 -4.53 -22.91 -11.26
C ILE A 636 -5.33 -24.19 -10.95
N VAL A 637 -6.48 -24.03 -10.28
CA VAL A 637 -7.40 -25.12 -9.94
C VAL A 637 -8.02 -25.71 -11.20
N LEU A 638 -8.46 -24.85 -12.13
CA LEU A 638 -9.10 -25.29 -13.37
C LEU A 638 -8.10 -26.00 -14.28
N CYS A 639 -6.89 -25.46 -14.43
CA CYS A 639 -5.83 -26.09 -15.23
C CYS A 639 -5.37 -27.42 -14.62
N ALA A 640 -5.18 -27.48 -13.29
CA ALA A 640 -4.80 -28.70 -12.59
C ALA A 640 -5.84 -29.82 -12.76
N ALA A 641 -7.13 -29.50 -12.57
CA ALA A 641 -8.21 -30.44 -12.79
C ALA A 641 -8.33 -30.87 -14.26
N THR A 642 -8.00 -29.97 -15.20
CA THR A 642 -7.98 -30.30 -16.64
C THR A 642 -6.84 -31.26 -16.98
N TYR A 643 -5.62 -31.02 -16.50
CA TYR A 643 -4.51 -31.96 -16.68
C TYR A 643 -4.79 -33.32 -16.05
N ALA A 644 -5.32 -33.33 -14.82
CA ALA A 644 -5.78 -34.54 -14.15
C ALA A 644 -6.78 -35.32 -15.02
N ALA A 645 -7.80 -34.64 -15.54
CA ALA A 645 -8.81 -35.24 -16.43
C ALA A 645 -8.19 -35.85 -17.70
N LEU A 646 -7.24 -35.16 -18.33
CA LEU A 646 -6.59 -35.63 -19.56
C LEU A 646 -5.65 -36.81 -19.31
N LEU A 647 -4.93 -36.80 -18.20
CA LEU A 647 -3.91 -37.81 -17.87
C LEU A 647 -4.48 -39.01 -17.11
N GLY A 648 -5.74 -38.97 -16.69
CA GLY A 648 -6.31 -39.95 -15.78
C GLY A 648 -5.65 -39.95 -14.39
N ALA A 649 -4.97 -38.85 -14.03
CA ALA A 649 -4.23 -38.72 -12.77
C ALA A 649 -5.09 -38.10 -11.68
N ALA A 650 -5.06 -38.67 -10.48
CA ALA A 650 -5.67 -38.07 -9.31
C ALA A 650 -4.97 -36.76 -8.94
N VAL A 651 -5.72 -35.74 -8.51
CA VAL A 651 -5.15 -34.47 -8.03
C VAL A 651 -5.82 -34.02 -6.73
N ASP A 652 -5.00 -33.65 -5.74
CA ASP A 652 -5.43 -32.97 -4.52
C ASP A 652 -4.83 -31.55 -4.53
N ILE A 653 -5.68 -30.53 -4.32
CA ILE A 653 -5.34 -29.12 -4.38
C ILE A 653 -5.73 -28.46 -3.07
N ASP A 654 -4.75 -27.96 -2.33
CA ASP A 654 -4.96 -27.30 -1.03
C ASP A 654 -4.85 -25.77 -1.19
N HIS A 655 -5.26 -24.99 -0.17
CA HIS A 655 -5.19 -23.51 -0.17
C HIS A 655 -5.76 -22.84 -1.43
N VAL A 656 -6.85 -23.37 -1.98
CA VAL A 656 -7.50 -22.82 -3.18
C VAL A 656 -7.82 -21.35 -2.98
N ARG A 657 -7.19 -20.51 -3.80
CA ARG A 657 -7.29 -19.05 -3.72
C ARG A 657 -6.81 -18.44 -2.40
N GLY A 658 -5.86 -19.09 -1.73
CA GLY A 658 -5.30 -18.63 -0.44
C GLY A 658 -4.72 -17.21 -0.48
N CYS A 659 -4.24 -16.75 -1.65
CA CYS A 659 -3.73 -15.38 -1.85
C CYS A 659 -4.81 -14.33 -2.21
N CYS A 660 -6.08 -14.71 -2.37
CA CYS A 660 -7.18 -13.79 -2.67
C CYS A 660 -7.87 -13.29 -1.38
N SER A 661 -8.46 -12.10 -1.40
CA SER A 661 -9.48 -11.69 -0.38
C SER A 661 -10.60 -12.68 -0.22
N ASP A 662 -10.84 -13.23 -1.38
CA ASP A 662 -11.78 -14.17 -1.84
C ASP A 662 -11.73 -15.63 -1.49
N ALA A 663 -10.93 -16.03 -0.49
CA ALA A 663 -10.36 -17.38 -0.45
C ALA A 663 -11.44 -18.48 -0.62
N GLY A 664 -11.00 -19.60 -1.19
CA GLY A 664 -11.85 -20.73 -1.53
C GLY A 664 -12.54 -20.64 -2.88
N LEU A 665 -13.18 -21.76 -3.25
CA LEU A 665 -13.88 -21.93 -4.51
C LEU A 665 -15.09 -21.00 -4.61
N LYS A 666 -15.31 -20.43 -5.79
CA LYS A 666 -16.51 -19.64 -6.07
C LYS A 666 -17.43 -20.46 -6.95
N GLN A 667 -18.70 -20.05 -7.05
CA GLN A 667 -19.71 -20.73 -7.84
C GLN A 667 -19.24 -21.08 -9.26
N ARG A 668 -18.50 -20.16 -9.90
CA ARG A 668 -17.92 -20.37 -11.23
C ARG A 668 -16.86 -21.49 -11.29
N HIS A 669 -16.05 -21.65 -10.23
CA HIS A 669 -15.03 -22.71 -10.18
C HIS A 669 -15.70 -24.08 -10.00
N ILE A 670 -16.66 -24.17 -9.07
CA ILE A 670 -17.46 -25.39 -8.85
C ILE A 670 -18.17 -25.82 -10.13
N ALA A 671 -18.78 -24.88 -10.86
CA ALA A 671 -19.47 -25.20 -12.11
C ALA A 671 -18.55 -25.82 -13.16
N VAL A 672 -17.32 -25.31 -13.30
CA VAL A 672 -16.32 -25.87 -14.24
C VAL A 672 -15.83 -27.23 -13.75
N LEU A 673 -15.52 -27.35 -12.46
CA LEU A 673 -15.07 -28.59 -11.83
C LEU A 673 -16.11 -29.72 -11.93
N GLU A 674 -17.39 -29.42 -11.74
CA GLU A 674 -18.49 -30.36 -11.99
C GLU A 674 -18.64 -30.69 -13.48
N GLY A 675 -18.41 -29.72 -14.36
CA GLY A 675 -18.33 -29.96 -15.80
C GLY A 675 -17.24 -30.97 -16.15
N LEU A 676 -16.03 -30.78 -15.59
CA LEU A 676 -14.90 -31.69 -15.76
C LEU A 676 -15.19 -33.08 -15.18
N ARG A 677 -15.80 -33.18 -14.00
CA ARG A 677 -16.24 -34.47 -13.43
C ARG A 677 -17.26 -35.19 -14.33
N LYS A 678 -18.18 -34.45 -14.97
CA LYS A 678 -19.13 -35.06 -15.92
C LYS A 678 -18.41 -35.53 -17.19
N LEU A 679 -17.45 -34.77 -17.70
CA LEU A 679 -16.67 -35.11 -18.90
C LEU A 679 -15.74 -36.30 -18.67
N ALA A 680 -14.92 -36.26 -17.63
CA ALA A 680 -13.93 -37.28 -17.32
C ALA A 680 -14.49 -38.44 -16.49
N GLY A 681 -15.70 -38.33 -15.96
CA GLY A 681 -16.22 -39.26 -14.96
C GLY A 681 -15.46 -39.16 -13.62
N GLY A 682 -15.72 -40.10 -12.71
CA GLY A 682 -15.06 -40.17 -11.41
C GLY A 682 -15.69 -39.30 -10.32
N SER A 683 -14.91 -38.96 -9.30
CA SER A 683 -15.36 -38.26 -8.09
C SER A 683 -14.65 -36.92 -7.91
N ILE A 684 -15.39 -35.93 -7.43
CA ILE A 684 -14.82 -34.66 -6.97
C ILE A 684 -15.28 -34.36 -5.55
N HIS A 685 -14.35 -33.87 -4.73
CA HIS A 685 -14.64 -33.25 -3.46
C HIS A 685 -14.26 -31.77 -3.59
N ALA A 686 -15.27 -30.91 -3.69
CA ALA A 686 -15.12 -29.48 -3.88
C ALA A 686 -16.36 -28.77 -3.33
N GLU A 687 -16.19 -27.87 -2.37
CA GLU A 687 -17.28 -27.12 -1.74
C GLU A 687 -17.17 -25.64 -2.06
N ILE A 688 -18.30 -24.95 -2.19
CA ILE A 688 -18.32 -23.48 -2.33
C ILE A 688 -17.65 -22.88 -1.09
N GLU A 689 -16.73 -21.93 -1.30
CA GLU A 689 -15.84 -21.33 -0.29
C GLU A 689 -14.82 -22.31 0.33
N GLY A 690 -14.86 -23.58 -0.05
CA GLY A 690 -13.86 -24.58 0.33
C GLY A 690 -12.48 -24.25 -0.25
N THR A 691 -11.45 -24.49 0.55
CA THR A 691 -10.05 -24.24 0.21
C THR A 691 -9.32 -25.51 -0.26
N VAL A 692 -10.04 -26.63 -0.37
CA VAL A 692 -9.49 -27.93 -0.79
C VAL A 692 -10.32 -28.49 -1.94
N VAL A 693 -9.64 -29.00 -2.97
CA VAL A 693 -10.24 -29.77 -4.07
C VAL A 693 -9.53 -31.11 -4.15
N ALA A 694 -10.27 -32.21 -4.06
CA ALA A 694 -9.76 -33.51 -4.49
C ALA A 694 -10.52 -33.94 -5.74
N PHE A 695 -9.82 -34.09 -6.86
CA PHE A 695 -10.40 -34.53 -8.11
C PHE A 695 -9.76 -35.84 -8.56
N ARG A 696 -10.61 -36.85 -8.72
CA ARG A 696 -10.23 -38.20 -9.15
C ARG A 696 -10.98 -38.49 -10.46
N PRO A 697 -10.33 -38.34 -11.62
CA PRO A 697 -10.96 -38.60 -12.92
C PRO A 697 -11.31 -40.09 -13.07
N GLY A 698 -12.28 -40.40 -13.92
CA GLY A 698 -12.71 -41.76 -14.25
C GLY A 698 -12.64 -42.03 -15.74
N GLY A 699 -13.58 -42.84 -16.26
CA GLY A 699 -13.74 -43.12 -17.70
C GLY A 699 -15.04 -42.55 -18.26
N GLY A 700 -15.41 -41.33 -17.87
CA GLY A 700 -16.67 -40.71 -18.32
C GLY A 700 -16.73 -40.53 -19.83
N GLU A 701 -17.90 -40.75 -20.42
CA GLU A 701 -18.17 -40.52 -21.83
C GLU A 701 -19.21 -39.40 -21.98
N VAL A 702 -18.86 -38.37 -22.74
CA VAL A 702 -19.78 -37.28 -23.09
C VAL A 702 -19.71 -37.03 -24.58
N ALA A 703 -20.88 -37.01 -25.24
CA ALA A 703 -20.97 -36.67 -26.64
C ALA A 703 -20.81 -35.15 -26.85
N VAL A 704 -19.60 -34.71 -27.20
CA VAL A 704 -19.29 -33.32 -27.56
C VAL A 704 -19.18 -33.22 -29.09
N ARG A 705 -19.97 -32.32 -29.70
CA ARG A 705 -19.71 -31.91 -31.09
C ARG A 705 -18.65 -30.80 -31.10
N ALA A 706 -17.40 -31.18 -31.27
CA ALA A 706 -16.30 -30.28 -31.58
C ALA A 706 -15.86 -30.46 -33.03
N SER A 707 -15.37 -29.41 -33.68
CA SER A 707 -14.64 -29.52 -34.94
C SER A 707 -13.42 -30.42 -34.73
N THR A 708 -13.21 -31.40 -35.60
CA THR A 708 -12.16 -32.42 -35.49
C THR A 708 -10.78 -31.79 -35.26
N CYS A 709 -10.22 -31.95 -34.06
CA CYS A 709 -8.78 -31.85 -33.88
C CYS A 709 -8.15 -33.20 -34.28
N GLN A 710 -7.00 -33.15 -34.94
CA GLN A 710 -6.20 -34.36 -35.13
C GLN A 710 -5.44 -34.61 -33.82
N TRP A 711 -5.66 -35.79 -33.23
CA TRP A 711 -4.95 -36.25 -32.05
C TRP A 711 -3.83 -37.23 -32.46
N PRO A 712 -2.62 -37.16 -31.86
CA PRO A 712 -2.18 -36.19 -30.85
C PRO A 712 -2.02 -34.77 -31.40
N LEU A 713 -2.16 -33.76 -30.52
CA LEU A 713 -1.95 -32.37 -30.90
C LEU A 713 -0.49 -32.17 -31.35
N HIS A 714 -0.25 -31.53 -32.50
CA HIS A 714 1.11 -31.24 -32.97
C HIS A 714 1.74 -30.06 -32.21
N CYS A 715 3.06 -30.11 -31.99
CA CYS A 715 3.82 -28.99 -31.46
C CYS A 715 3.71 -27.75 -32.36
N CYS A 716 3.78 -26.55 -31.76
CA CYS A 716 3.70 -25.28 -32.48
C CYS A 716 4.99 -24.47 -32.36
N GLU A 717 5.34 -23.71 -33.42
CA GLU A 717 6.44 -22.76 -33.41
C GLU A 717 5.94 -21.35 -33.75
N LEU A 718 5.94 -20.47 -32.75
CA LEU A 718 5.52 -19.07 -32.84
C LEU A 718 6.67 -18.18 -32.36
N LEU A 719 7.69 -18.03 -33.21
CA LEU A 719 8.95 -17.33 -32.88
C LEU A 719 9.00 -15.88 -33.36
N SER A 720 8.09 -15.49 -34.27
CA SER A 720 8.05 -14.16 -34.83
C SER A 720 6.65 -13.56 -34.70
N GLN A 721 6.58 -12.35 -34.15
CA GLN A 721 5.35 -11.60 -34.03
C GLN A 721 4.81 -11.14 -35.39
N GLY A 722 5.68 -10.91 -36.39
CA GLY A 722 5.29 -10.33 -37.67
C GLY A 722 4.85 -8.86 -37.57
N THR A 723 4.26 -8.35 -38.65
CA THR A 723 3.68 -7.00 -38.73
C THR A 723 2.17 -7.09 -38.77
N VAL A 724 1.46 -6.02 -38.42
CA VAL A 724 -0.01 -5.98 -38.50
C VAL A 724 -0.48 -6.29 -39.92
N ALA A 725 -1.39 -7.27 -40.06
CA ALA A 725 -1.95 -7.73 -41.33
C ALA A 725 -3.44 -7.43 -41.46
N SER A 726 -4.22 -7.60 -40.38
CA SER A 726 -5.63 -7.26 -40.34
C SER A 726 -6.09 -6.94 -38.93
N ILE A 727 -7.17 -6.17 -38.82
CA ILE A 727 -7.81 -5.82 -37.57
C ILE A 727 -9.27 -6.26 -37.64
N SER A 728 -9.74 -6.92 -36.60
CA SER A 728 -11.13 -7.30 -36.47
C SER A 728 -11.70 -6.90 -35.13
N GLY A 729 -13.01 -6.79 -35.02
CA GLY A 729 -13.66 -6.66 -33.72
C GLY A 729 -15.14 -6.97 -33.72
N ALA A 730 -15.66 -7.14 -32.51
CA ALA A 730 -17.04 -7.50 -32.27
C ALA A 730 -17.62 -6.61 -31.17
N ALA A 731 -18.53 -5.72 -31.55
CA ALA A 731 -19.30 -4.88 -30.64
C ALA A 731 -20.64 -5.56 -30.33
N TYR A 732 -21.04 -5.58 -29.07
CA TYR A 732 -22.31 -6.20 -28.66
C TYR A 732 -23.06 -5.36 -27.64
N SER A 733 -24.40 -5.44 -27.66
CA SER A 733 -25.24 -4.81 -26.65
C SER A 733 -26.53 -5.59 -26.36
N SER A 734 -26.99 -5.51 -25.12
CA SER A 734 -28.31 -5.99 -24.70
C SER A 734 -29.44 -5.15 -25.32
N ALA A 735 -30.67 -5.65 -25.20
CA ALA A 735 -31.87 -4.99 -25.70
C ALA A 735 -32.16 -3.62 -25.07
N GLY A 736 -31.83 -3.39 -23.79
CA GLY A 736 -32.05 -2.10 -23.14
C GLY A 736 -30.99 -1.03 -23.44
N ILE A 737 -29.92 -1.37 -24.16
CA ILE A 737 -28.91 -0.41 -24.58
C ILE A 737 -29.33 0.28 -25.89
N PRO A 738 -29.29 1.63 -25.97
CA PRO A 738 -29.63 2.37 -27.18
C PRO A 738 -28.82 1.94 -28.42
N LYS A 739 -29.49 1.79 -29.57
CA LYS A 739 -28.89 1.27 -30.82
C LYS A 739 -27.67 2.06 -31.31
N ASN A 740 -27.60 3.36 -31.00
CA ASN A 740 -26.49 4.22 -31.42
C ASN A 740 -25.21 4.01 -30.60
N VAL A 741 -25.26 3.32 -29.46
CA VAL A 741 -24.09 3.07 -28.59
C VAL A 741 -23.02 2.28 -29.34
N LEU A 742 -23.38 1.23 -30.07
CA LEU A 742 -22.41 0.41 -30.82
C LEU A 742 -21.72 1.22 -31.93
N GLY A 743 -22.49 2.05 -32.66
CA GLY A 743 -21.93 2.95 -33.66
C GLY A 743 -20.92 3.95 -33.06
N ARG A 744 -21.23 4.46 -31.86
CA ARG A 744 -20.33 5.37 -31.12
C ARG A 744 -19.08 4.68 -30.59
N MET A 745 -19.18 3.44 -30.07
CA MET A 745 -18.01 2.64 -29.69
C MET A 745 -17.05 2.45 -30.87
N MET A 746 -17.59 2.35 -32.08
CA MET A 746 -16.79 2.10 -33.26
C MET A 746 -16.24 3.35 -33.93
N LYS A 747 -17.10 4.35 -34.15
CA LYS A 747 -16.82 5.52 -35.01
C LYS A 747 -17.18 6.85 -34.35
N GLY A 748 -17.42 6.87 -33.05
CA GLY A 748 -17.79 8.11 -32.36
C GLY A 748 -16.59 9.03 -32.14
N GLN A 749 -16.91 10.30 -31.93
CA GLN A 749 -15.94 11.37 -31.66
C GLN A 749 -16.16 11.91 -30.24
N LEU A 750 -15.07 12.15 -29.52
CA LEU A 750 -15.07 12.82 -28.21
C LEU A 750 -14.43 14.20 -28.36
N ARG A 751 -15.17 15.27 -28.04
CA ARG A 751 -14.67 16.65 -28.06
C ARG A 751 -13.94 17.02 -29.38
N LYS A 752 -14.50 16.61 -30.51
CA LYS A 752 -13.93 16.78 -31.88
C LYS A 752 -12.70 15.93 -32.19
N ARG A 753 -12.30 15.01 -31.32
CA ARG A 753 -11.28 13.99 -31.58
C ARG A 753 -11.93 12.67 -31.98
N GLU A 754 -11.39 12.02 -33.00
CA GLU A 754 -11.73 10.65 -33.32
C GLU A 754 -11.31 9.70 -32.18
N ALA A 755 -12.26 8.94 -31.63
CA ALA A 755 -11.98 8.13 -30.44
C ALA A 755 -12.58 6.73 -30.49
N GLY A 756 -13.61 6.49 -31.31
CA GLY A 756 -14.12 5.14 -31.55
C GLY A 756 -13.02 4.19 -32.04
N ALA A 757 -13.16 2.91 -31.73
CA ALA A 757 -12.13 1.90 -31.94
C ALA A 757 -11.60 1.83 -33.38
N GLU A 758 -12.50 1.90 -34.38
CA GLU A 758 -12.12 1.84 -35.79
C GLU A 758 -11.32 3.08 -36.19
N LEU A 759 -11.72 4.26 -35.71
CA LEU A 759 -11.00 5.50 -36.02
C LEU A 759 -9.61 5.52 -35.38
N PHE A 760 -9.52 5.17 -34.09
CA PHE A 760 -8.24 5.07 -33.38
C PHE A 760 -7.26 4.10 -34.07
N LEU A 761 -7.77 2.97 -34.57
CA LEU A 761 -6.94 1.96 -35.24
C LEU A 761 -6.57 2.37 -36.67
N ASN A 762 -7.49 3.00 -37.41
CA ASN A 762 -7.22 3.51 -38.75
C ASN A 762 -6.19 4.64 -38.74
N GLU A 763 -6.21 5.51 -37.73
CA GLU A 763 -5.18 6.56 -37.57
C GLU A 763 -3.78 5.95 -37.41
N ARG A 764 -3.70 4.83 -36.68
CA ARG A 764 -2.41 4.18 -36.36
C ARG A 764 -1.95 3.16 -37.41
N TYR A 765 -2.89 2.53 -38.11
CA TYR A 765 -2.65 1.50 -39.12
C TYR A 765 -3.49 1.76 -40.40
N PRO A 766 -3.27 2.89 -41.09
CA PRO A 766 -4.16 3.36 -42.16
C PRO A 766 -4.25 2.44 -43.39
N ALA A 767 -3.23 1.60 -43.62
CA ALA A 767 -3.20 0.65 -44.74
C ALA A 767 -3.71 -0.76 -44.36
N THR A 768 -4.19 -0.95 -43.13
CA THR A 768 -4.61 -2.28 -42.64
C THR A 768 -6.11 -2.47 -42.79
N PRO A 769 -6.58 -3.62 -43.34
CA PRO A 769 -8.00 -3.96 -43.36
C PRO A 769 -8.59 -4.04 -41.95
N CYS A 770 -9.64 -3.26 -41.69
CA CYS A 770 -10.38 -3.21 -40.42
C CYS A 770 -11.82 -3.72 -40.61
N HIS A 771 -12.21 -4.78 -39.91
CA HIS A 771 -13.54 -5.39 -40.02
C HIS A 771 -14.23 -5.50 -38.65
N PHE A 772 -15.33 -4.77 -38.47
CA PHE A 772 -16.09 -4.78 -37.23
C PHE A 772 -17.50 -5.30 -37.42
N ASN A 773 -17.88 -6.26 -36.57
CA ASN A 773 -19.22 -6.82 -36.51
C ASN A 773 -19.96 -6.27 -35.30
N CYS A 774 -21.22 -5.84 -35.49
CA CYS A 774 -22.04 -5.30 -34.43
C CYS A 774 -23.28 -6.18 -34.21
N LYS A 775 -23.51 -6.61 -32.96
CA LYS A 775 -24.70 -7.37 -32.56
C LYS A 775 -25.38 -6.71 -31.36
N GLY A 776 -26.36 -5.85 -31.64
CA GLY A 776 -27.20 -5.22 -30.63
C GLY A 776 -28.53 -5.95 -30.43
N GLY A 777 -29.28 -5.56 -29.39
CA GLY A 777 -30.61 -6.12 -29.16
C GLY A 777 -30.62 -7.51 -28.56
N ILE A 778 -29.50 -7.95 -27.96
CA ILE A 778 -29.39 -9.30 -27.40
C ILE A 778 -30.32 -9.42 -26.18
N PRO A 779 -31.25 -10.39 -26.16
CA PRO A 779 -32.11 -10.61 -25.00
C PRO A 779 -31.28 -10.93 -23.75
N SER A 780 -31.48 -10.17 -22.67
CA SER A 780 -30.82 -10.42 -21.38
C SER A 780 -31.72 -11.30 -20.51
N ALA A 781 -31.23 -12.48 -20.11
CA ALA A 781 -31.99 -13.45 -19.33
C ALA A 781 -32.35 -12.98 -17.90
N HIS A 782 -31.70 -11.93 -17.40
CA HIS A 782 -31.84 -11.42 -16.02
C HIS A 782 -32.12 -9.91 -15.95
N GLY A 783 -32.53 -9.28 -17.06
CA GLY A 783 -32.84 -7.84 -17.10
C GLY A 783 -31.64 -6.89 -16.93
N ALA A 784 -30.41 -7.42 -16.93
CA ALA A 784 -29.20 -6.60 -16.84
C ALA A 784 -28.83 -6.03 -18.21
N ASP A 785 -28.61 -4.70 -18.26
CA ASP A 785 -28.14 -4.01 -19.45
C ASP A 785 -26.62 -4.00 -19.54
N ALA A 786 -26.10 -4.40 -20.70
CA ALA A 786 -24.66 -4.53 -20.93
C ALA A 786 -24.31 -4.24 -22.38
N CYS A 787 -23.14 -3.66 -22.59
CA CYS A 787 -22.52 -3.52 -23.90
C CYS A 787 -21.01 -3.67 -23.79
N GLY A 788 -20.34 -3.92 -24.90
CA GLY A 788 -18.90 -4.06 -24.92
C GLY A 788 -18.34 -4.20 -26.33
N LEU A 789 -17.03 -4.12 -26.41
CA LEU A 789 -16.27 -4.28 -27.64
C LEU A 789 -15.03 -5.13 -27.38
N VAL A 790 -14.78 -6.09 -28.27
CA VAL A 790 -13.52 -6.83 -28.36
C VAL A 790 -12.87 -6.50 -29.71
N VAL A 791 -11.57 -6.29 -29.69
CA VAL A 791 -10.70 -6.00 -30.84
C VAL A 791 -9.61 -7.07 -30.89
N ALA A 792 -9.31 -7.55 -32.09
CA ALA A 792 -8.23 -8.48 -32.36
C ALA A 792 -7.36 -7.93 -33.49
N ILE A 793 -6.05 -7.83 -33.25
CA ILE A 793 -5.05 -7.49 -34.25
C ILE A 793 -4.37 -8.77 -34.68
N THR A 794 -4.47 -9.13 -35.96
CA THR A 794 -3.81 -10.29 -36.56
C THR A 794 -2.58 -9.84 -37.33
N THR A 795 -1.47 -10.53 -37.16
CA THR A 795 -0.21 -10.21 -37.84
C THR A 795 0.04 -11.11 -39.05
N THR A 796 1.05 -10.77 -39.85
CA THR A 796 1.47 -11.52 -41.04
C THR A 796 1.96 -12.94 -40.74
N THR A 797 2.33 -13.22 -39.49
CA THR A 797 2.71 -14.56 -39.03
C THR A 797 1.55 -15.34 -38.43
N GLY A 798 0.33 -14.77 -38.44
CA GLY A 798 -0.86 -15.40 -37.88
C GLY A 798 -1.02 -15.20 -36.37
N CYS A 799 -0.12 -14.46 -35.70
CA CYS A 799 -0.27 -14.12 -34.29
C CYS A 799 -1.49 -13.20 -34.10
N CYS A 800 -2.19 -13.35 -32.99
CA CYS A 800 -3.40 -12.60 -32.67
C CYS A 800 -3.26 -11.92 -31.32
N PHE A 801 -3.57 -10.63 -31.26
CA PHE A 801 -3.45 -9.80 -30.06
C PHE A 801 -4.81 -9.19 -29.71
N GLY A 802 -5.34 -9.60 -28.56
CA GLY A 802 -6.67 -9.18 -28.09
C GLY A 802 -6.66 -7.90 -27.26
N GLY A 803 -7.76 -7.16 -27.32
CA GLY A 803 -8.10 -6.08 -26.41
C GLY A 803 -9.61 -5.96 -26.28
N GLY A 804 -10.11 -5.53 -25.12
CA GLY A 804 -11.53 -5.36 -24.92
C GLY A 804 -11.85 -4.38 -23.81
N SER A 805 -13.06 -3.83 -23.88
CA SER A 805 -13.64 -3.01 -22.81
C SER A 805 -15.14 -3.26 -22.71
N MET A 806 -15.66 -3.16 -21.48
CA MET A 806 -17.09 -3.31 -21.19
C MET A 806 -17.67 -1.94 -20.86
N GLY A 807 -18.91 -1.72 -21.31
CA GLY A 807 -19.70 -0.55 -20.94
C GLY A 807 -19.90 -0.48 -19.43
N ARG A 808 -19.79 0.74 -18.90
CA ARG A 808 -19.96 1.04 -17.48
C ARG A 808 -20.76 2.34 -17.30
N PRO A 809 -21.58 2.46 -16.25
CA PRO A 809 -22.37 3.66 -15.99
C PRO A 809 -21.50 4.93 -15.96
N GLY A 810 -22.00 6.01 -16.55
CA GLY A 810 -21.31 7.31 -16.58
C GLY A 810 -20.16 7.42 -17.57
N VAL A 811 -19.82 6.38 -18.33
CA VAL A 811 -18.72 6.41 -19.31
C VAL A 811 -19.23 6.39 -20.75
N ALA A 812 -18.71 7.32 -21.55
CA ALA A 812 -19.11 7.48 -22.94
C ALA A 812 -18.70 6.27 -23.80
N ALA A 813 -19.56 5.89 -24.75
CA ALA A 813 -19.36 4.74 -25.64
C ALA A 813 -18.04 4.83 -26.43
N GLU A 814 -17.67 6.03 -26.87
CA GLU A 814 -16.41 6.31 -27.55
C GLU A 814 -15.19 5.95 -26.70
N VAL A 815 -15.24 6.22 -25.39
CA VAL A 815 -14.15 5.88 -24.46
C VAL A 815 -14.01 4.36 -24.37
N ILE A 816 -15.12 3.63 -24.31
CA ILE A 816 -15.11 2.16 -24.30
C ILE A 816 -14.48 1.61 -25.58
N GLY A 817 -14.83 2.21 -26.73
CA GLY A 817 -14.21 1.93 -28.02
C GLY A 817 -12.70 2.12 -28.01
N GLU A 818 -12.24 3.31 -27.60
CA GLU A 818 -10.83 3.63 -27.53
C GLU A 818 -10.07 2.72 -26.57
N GLU A 819 -10.63 2.43 -25.39
CA GLU A 819 -10.02 1.57 -24.39
C GLU A 819 -9.77 0.16 -24.94
N ALA A 820 -10.75 -0.41 -25.66
CA ALA A 820 -10.64 -1.73 -26.27
C ALA A 820 -9.55 -1.74 -27.35
N ALA A 821 -9.53 -0.74 -28.22
CA ALA A 821 -8.52 -0.61 -29.27
C ALA A 821 -7.10 -0.39 -28.70
N ARG A 822 -6.97 0.50 -27.71
CA ARG A 822 -5.70 0.76 -27.02
C ARG A 822 -5.21 -0.46 -26.26
N ALA A 823 -6.10 -1.26 -25.68
CA ALA A 823 -5.74 -2.53 -25.07
C ALA A 823 -5.12 -3.49 -26.10
N ALA A 824 -5.73 -3.65 -27.27
CA ALA A 824 -5.19 -4.53 -28.33
C ALA A 824 -3.82 -4.03 -28.84
N VAL A 825 -3.65 -2.71 -28.98
CA VAL A 825 -2.35 -2.13 -29.36
C VAL A 825 -1.28 -2.34 -28.28
N ARG A 826 -1.64 -2.23 -26.99
CA ARG A 826 -0.71 -2.52 -25.88
C ARG A 826 -0.29 -3.98 -25.88
N SER A 827 -1.23 -4.90 -26.11
CA SER A 827 -0.95 -6.33 -26.24
C SER A 827 0.07 -6.60 -27.35
N LEU A 828 -0.13 -5.99 -28.53
CA LEU A 828 0.84 -6.04 -29.63
C LEU A 828 2.21 -5.47 -29.22
N GLN A 829 2.24 -4.33 -28.54
CA GLN A 829 3.49 -3.70 -28.05
C GLN A 829 4.20 -4.49 -26.95
N GLY A 830 3.61 -5.58 -26.46
CA GLY A 830 4.24 -6.51 -25.54
C GLY A 830 5.44 -7.26 -26.13
N GLY A 831 5.52 -7.35 -27.47
CA GLY A 831 6.68 -7.92 -28.19
C GLY A 831 6.73 -9.46 -28.25
N GLY A 832 5.71 -10.13 -27.71
CA GLY A 832 5.53 -11.58 -27.80
C GLY A 832 4.89 -12.02 -29.12
N ALA A 833 4.84 -13.33 -29.36
CA ALA A 833 4.08 -13.91 -30.46
C ALA A 833 2.61 -14.21 -30.10
N ALA A 834 2.21 -13.86 -28.87
CA ALA A 834 0.84 -13.84 -28.38
C ALA A 834 0.68 -12.69 -27.37
N ASP A 835 -0.56 -12.32 -27.02
CA ASP A 835 -0.79 -11.39 -25.91
C ASP A 835 -0.54 -12.05 -24.54
N GLU A 836 -0.37 -11.24 -23.50
CA GLU A 836 -0.01 -11.70 -22.15
C GLU A 836 -0.93 -12.78 -21.57
N ARG A 837 -2.22 -12.79 -21.94
CA ARG A 837 -3.20 -13.77 -21.47
C ARG A 837 -3.20 -15.02 -22.33
N LEU A 838 -3.02 -14.85 -23.64
CA LEU A 838 -2.90 -15.97 -24.56
C LEU A 838 -1.58 -16.73 -24.37
N GLU A 839 -0.48 -16.06 -24.03
CA GLU A 839 0.80 -16.71 -23.66
C GLU A 839 0.60 -17.70 -22.51
N GLU A 840 -0.16 -17.32 -21.48
CA GLU A 840 -0.53 -18.23 -20.37
C GLU A 840 -1.40 -19.40 -20.86
N GLN A 841 -2.41 -19.15 -21.68
CA GLN A 841 -3.33 -20.19 -22.16
C GLN A 841 -2.65 -21.19 -23.11
N LEU A 842 -1.68 -20.74 -23.90
CA LEU A 842 -0.93 -21.59 -24.83
C LEU A 842 -0.09 -22.63 -24.09
N VAL A 843 0.36 -22.36 -22.86
CA VAL A 843 1.12 -23.33 -22.05
C VAL A 843 0.37 -24.66 -21.92
N VAL A 844 -0.96 -24.64 -21.73
CA VAL A 844 -1.75 -25.86 -21.60
C VAL A 844 -1.71 -26.69 -22.89
N PHE A 845 -1.83 -26.03 -24.05
CA PHE A 845 -1.77 -26.69 -25.34
C PHE A 845 -0.37 -27.20 -25.67
N MET A 846 0.66 -26.41 -25.37
CA MET A 846 2.07 -26.80 -25.54
C MET A 846 2.42 -28.01 -24.67
N ALA A 847 1.91 -28.05 -23.44
CA ALA A 847 2.15 -29.13 -22.49
C ALA A 847 1.54 -30.45 -22.93
N ILE A 848 0.40 -30.46 -23.64
CA ILE A 848 -0.25 -31.69 -24.14
C ILE A 848 0.09 -32.02 -25.60
N ALA A 849 0.88 -31.19 -26.27
CA ALA A 849 1.31 -31.43 -27.63
C ALA A 849 2.36 -32.56 -27.70
N LYS A 850 2.41 -33.22 -28.85
CA LYS A 850 3.45 -34.18 -29.21
C LYS A 850 4.65 -33.42 -29.78
N GLY A 851 5.81 -33.60 -29.15
CA GLY A 851 7.06 -32.93 -29.50
C GLY A 851 7.27 -31.57 -28.81
N THR A 852 8.31 -30.86 -29.24
CA THR A 852 8.73 -29.60 -28.60
C THR A 852 8.07 -28.39 -29.26
N SER A 853 7.26 -27.67 -28.49
CA SER A 853 6.67 -26.39 -28.90
C SER A 853 7.58 -25.23 -28.54
N ARG A 854 7.58 -24.16 -29.36
CA ARG A 854 8.36 -22.95 -29.14
C ARG A 854 7.50 -21.70 -29.27
N LEU A 855 7.55 -20.82 -28.26
CA LEU A 855 6.79 -19.58 -28.21
C LEU A 855 7.70 -18.41 -27.82
N ARG A 856 7.71 -17.36 -28.63
CA ARG A 856 8.33 -16.09 -28.25
C ARG A 856 7.47 -15.38 -27.23
N LEU A 857 8.05 -15.11 -26.06
CA LEU A 857 7.42 -14.38 -24.96
C LEU A 857 7.75 -12.90 -25.02
N GLY A 858 6.74 -12.07 -24.75
CA GLY A 858 6.87 -10.63 -24.61
C GLY A 858 7.24 -10.19 -23.19
N LYS A 859 6.80 -8.99 -22.81
CA LYS A 859 6.92 -8.45 -21.43
C LYS A 859 6.34 -9.36 -20.35
N ALA A 860 5.46 -10.30 -20.71
CA ALA A 860 4.85 -11.23 -19.78
C ALA A 860 5.74 -12.44 -19.42
N ALA A 861 6.96 -12.54 -19.96
CA ALA A 861 7.93 -13.59 -19.61
C ALA A 861 8.21 -13.71 -18.10
N GLN A 862 8.09 -12.61 -17.36
CA GLN A 862 8.28 -12.56 -15.90
C GLN A 862 6.97 -12.44 -15.12
N SER A 863 5.82 -12.58 -15.79
CA SER A 863 4.51 -12.44 -15.14
C SER A 863 4.20 -13.67 -14.29
N LEU A 864 3.64 -13.44 -13.10
CA LEU A 864 3.23 -14.52 -12.20
C LEU A 864 2.22 -15.52 -12.81
N PRO A 865 1.22 -15.13 -13.64
CA PRO A 865 0.31 -16.11 -14.26
C PRO A 865 1.05 -17.09 -15.19
N LEU A 866 1.96 -16.58 -16.04
CA LEU A 866 2.75 -17.42 -16.93
C LEU A 866 3.62 -18.38 -16.12
N GLN A 867 4.30 -17.89 -15.07
CA GLN A 867 5.13 -18.72 -14.20
C GLN A 867 4.31 -19.82 -13.50
N SER A 868 3.07 -19.53 -13.07
CA SER A 868 2.15 -20.54 -12.53
C SER A 868 1.78 -21.61 -13.56
N ALA A 869 1.48 -21.21 -14.80
CA ALA A 869 1.11 -22.14 -15.87
C ALA A 869 2.29 -23.06 -16.24
N LEU A 870 3.50 -22.51 -16.33
CA LEU A 870 4.73 -23.26 -16.62
C LEU A 870 5.04 -24.29 -15.53
N TRP A 871 5.03 -23.86 -14.27
CA TRP A 871 5.23 -24.75 -13.12
C TRP A 871 4.19 -25.89 -13.11
N LEU A 872 2.93 -25.57 -13.38
CA LEU A 872 1.87 -26.58 -13.42
C LEU A 872 2.10 -27.60 -14.53
N ALA A 873 2.54 -27.17 -15.72
CA ALA A 873 2.89 -28.08 -16.80
C ALA A 873 4.02 -29.04 -16.41
N GLU A 874 5.03 -28.56 -15.67
CA GLU A 874 6.11 -29.39 -15.12
C GLU A 874 5.61 -30.42 -14.10
N CYS A 875 4.68 -30.04 -13.21
CA CYS A 875 4.07 -30.97 -12.25
C CYS A 875 3.37 -32.16 -12.93
N PHE A 876 2.85 -31.96 -14.14
CA PHE A 876 2.22 -32.99 -14.95
C PHE A 876 3.17 -33.62 -16.00
N GLY A 877 4.48 -33.31 -15.90
CA GLY A 877 5.55 -34.03 -16.58
C GLY A 877 5.98 -33.48 -17.94
N ALA A 878 5.56 -32.26 -18.30
CA ALA A 878 6.15 -31.53 -19.43
C ALA A 878 7.54 -30.99 -19.06
N THR A 879 8.45 -30.87 -20.03
CA THR A 879 9.76 -30.25 -19.80
C THR A 879 9.72 -28.81 -20.25
N VAL A 880 10.03 -27.87 -19.36
CA VAL A 880 9.97 -26.42 -19.65
C VAL A 880 11.36 -25.81 -19.66
N ARG A 881 11.62 -24.96 -20.66
CA ARG A 881 12.85 -24.18 -20.74
C ARG A 881 12.54 -22.78 -21.26
N VAL A 882 12.97 -21.75 -20.53
CA VAL A 882 12.92 -20.36 -21.01
C VAL A 882 14.32 -19.91 -21.38
N VAL A 883 14.54 -19.62 -22.66
CA VAL A 883 15.83 -19.18 -23.20
C VAL A 883 15.78 -17.67 -23.43
N GLN A 884 16.68 -16.94 -22.79
CA GLN A 884 16.84 -15.50 -23.03
C GLN A 884 17.86 -15.26 -24.15
N GLN A 885 17.47 -14.50 -25.18
CA GLN A 885 18.33 -14.06 -26.28
C GLN A 885 18.24 -12.54 -26.41
N GLY A 886 19.19 -11.82 -25.80
CA GLY A 886 19.13 -10.35 -25.69
C GLY A 886 17.96 -9.90 -24.82
N GLU A 887 17.11 -9.02 -25.36
CA GLU A 887 15.87 -8.56 -24.71
C GLU A 887 14.68 -9.51 -24.90
N ASN A 888 14.79 -10.52 -25.77
CA ASN A 888 13.69 -11.45 -26.08
C ASN A 888 13.79 -12.74 -25.23
N HIS A 889 12.64 -13.30 -24.89
CA HIS A 889 12.52 -14.58 -24.20
C HIS A 889 11.81 -15.58 -25.12
N THR A 890 12.30 -16.82 -25.18
CA THR A 890 11.66 -17.91 -25.91
C THR A 890 11.36 -19.04 -24.94
N LEU A 891 10.09 -19.42 -24.86
CA LEU A 891 9.63 -20.63 -24.18
C LEU A 891 9.80 -21.81 -25.12
N GLU A 892 10.57 -22.81 -24.71
CA GLU A 892 10.60 -24.15 -25.30
C GLU A 892 9.91 -25.11 -24.32
N MET A 893 8.96 -25.91 -24.81
CA MET A 893 8.24 -26.87 -24.00
C MET A 893 8.14 -28.21 -24.71
N ASP A 894 8.72 -29.24 -24.11
CA ASP A 894 8.51 -30.62 -24.57
C ASP A 894 7.25 -31.18 -23.92
N GLY A 895 6.22 -31.35 -24.73
CA GLY A 895 4.89 -31.75 -24.26
C GLY A 895 4.76 -33.24 -24.00
N ILE A 896 3.74 -33.61 -23.22
CA ILE A 896 3.44 -34.99 -22.82
C ILE A 896 2.53 -35.72 -23.82
N GLY A 897 2.31 -35.16 -25.02
CA GLY A 897 1.38 -35.72 -26.01
C GLY A 897 1.69 -37.17 -26.41
N ASP A 898 2.96 -37.58 -26.38
CA ASP A 898 3.37 -38.98 -26.61
C ASP A 898 2.92 -39.95 -25.52
N ARG A 899 2.60 -39.46 -24.31
CA ARG A 899 2.11 -40.27 -23.18
C ARG A 899 0.58 -40.40 -23.15
N LEU A 900 -0.11 -39.62 -23.99
CA LEU A 900 -1.57 -39.54 -24.06
C LEU A 900 -2.15 -40.31 -25.26
N THR A 901 -1.31 -41.01 -26.02
CA THR A 901 -1.68 -41.94 -27.10
C THR A 901 -1.41 -43.36 -26.67
#